data_AF-D4VAV5-F1
#
_entry.id   AF-D4VAV5-F1
#
_cell.length_a   1.000
_cell.length_b   1.000
_cell.length_c   1.000
_cell.angle_alpha   90.00
_cell.angle_beta   90.00
_cell.angle_gamma   90.00
#
_symmetry.space_group_name_H-M   'P 1'
#
loop_
_entity.id
_entity.type
_entity.pdbx_description
1 polymer ?
#
loop_
_entity_poly.entity_id
_entity_poly.type
_entity_poly.pdbx_seq_one_letter_code
_entity_poly.pdbx_strand_id
1 'polypeptide(L)'
;MVSGKVISKEKQEVVDFATVYLKGTTYGCTTNEEGIYHLHAPAGKYTLVVSAIGYKTIEKPVTLVHGERIKMNVMIDPSVTELGEVVVVSNGVSRVKRSAFNAIAVDTKEFQNSTKNLSDALAKAPGMKLRESGGVGSDMQLMLDGFSGKHVKIFIDGVPQEGVGSSFGLNNIPVNFADRIEVYKGVVPVGFGTDAIGGVINIVTNKKKRNWFLDGSYSYGSFNTHKSYVNFGQTFKNGFTYEINAFQNYSDNDYQVDAPVEDFETGRIDKDKRVRVKRFNDTYHNEAVIGKMGIVDKKWADRLMLGFTYSHMYKEIQTGVRQEIVYGEKHRKGHSLMPSLEYSKRGLFIKGLDVALTANYNKNATTNIDTASYKYNWLGDRKLMNSPGEQSNQYSRADNNNWNGTLTVNYRLAKIHMLTFNHVLNTFRRSNTSLLAKMESEDAIAKETHKNISGLSYRLMPSDNWNLSVFGKYYSLYVAGPMATTTNQDDYVRTTRNMNSIGYGAAGTYFILPGLQAKLSYEKAYRLPTIEEMFGDEDLEMGDISIKPESSDNLNFNLSYNRTFGRHSVYMEGGVIYRNTKDYIQRNIADLSGGKYAAKYINYGKVLTKGYTVSARYGFGNWVSIGGNFTKMDVRDNMKTSISSSAENLAYKERMPNLPYMFADSDVTFYWRDLGRKGNMLTVSYDNQYLHNFTYYSSRIGSNKGDYVVPDQFSHNISFSYSLQKGRYNVSLECRNFTDEKLYDNFSLQKAGRAFYGKLRVCFGN
;
A
#
# COMPACT_ATOMS: atom_id res chain seq x y z
N MET A 1 -7.74 54.65 -12.88
CA MET A 1 -7.08 53.33 -12.73
C MET A 1 -7.00 52.96 -11.26
N VAL A 2 -7.17 51.69 -10.88
CA VAL A 2 -6.88 51.21 -9.52
C VAL A 2 -5.65 50.30 -9.53
N SER A 3 -4.74 50.51 -8.59
CA SER A 3 -3.53 49.68 -8.43
C SER A 3 -3.28 49.37 -6.97
N GLY A 4 -2.63 48.27 -6.65
CA GLY A 4 -2.38 47.92 -5.26
C GLY A 4 -1.64 46.63 -5.09
N LYS A 5 -1.44 46.24 -3.83
CA LYS A 5 -0.78 44.99 -3.45
C LYS A 5 -1.75 44.10 -2.66
N VAL A 6 -1.75 42.80 -2.96
CA VAL A 6 -2.53 41.79 -2.24
C VAL A 6 -1.62 41.03 -1.27
N ILE A 7 -2.01 41.00 0.01
CA ILE A 7 -1.19 40.46 1.11
C ILE A 7 -2.03 39.49 1.94
N SER A 8 -1.44 38.37 2.34
CA SER A 8 -2.02 37.43 3.29
C SER A 8 -2.03 38.02 4.70
N LYS A 9 -3.21 38.13 5.32
CA LYS A 9 -3.33 38.73 6.66
C LYS A 9 -2.59 37.94 7.75
N GLU A 10 -2.60 36.61 7.65
CA GLU A 10 -2.06 35.70 8.66
C GLU A 10 -0.54 35.49 8.51
N LYS A 11 -0.07 35.27 7.27
CA LYS A 11 1.35 34.98 7.01
C LYS A 11 2.20 36.22 6.75
N GLN A 12 1.58 37.39 6.53
CA GLN A 12 2.24 38.61 6.07
C GLN A 12 3.04 38.40 4.75
N GLU A 13 2.67 37.39 3.98
CA GLU A 13 3.26 37.06 2.68
C GLU A 13 2.48 37.69 1.53
N VAL A 14 3.16 37.97 0.42
CA VAL A 14 2.51 38.47 -0.80
C VAL A 14 1.67 37.37 -1.44
N VAL A 15 0.52 37.74 -2.00
CA VAL A 15 -0.34 36.78 -2.72
C VAL A 15 -0.15 36.99 -4.21
N ASP A 16 0.61 36.09 -4.82
CA ASP A 16 0.84 36.05 -6.26
C ASP A 16 -0.38 35.47 -7.00
N PHE A 17 -0.56 35.89 -8.25
CA PHE A 17 -1.62 35.41 -9.16
C PHE A 17 -3.06 35.47 -8.63
N ALA A 18 -3.35 36.35 -7.68
CA ALA A 18 -4.71 36.66 -7.23
C ALA A 18 -5.49 37.32 -8.37
N THR A 19 -6.74 36.91 -8.58
CA THR A 19 -7.65 37.52 -9.55
C THR A 19 -8.30 38.75 -8.92
N VAL A 20 -8.17 39.91 -9.57
CA VAL A 20 -8.74 41.19 -9.13
C VAL A 20 -9.65 41.71 -10.23
N TYR A 21 -10.95 41.88 -9.97
CA TYR A 21 -11.92 42.31 -10.99
C TYR A 21 -13.02 43.20 -10.43
N LEU A 22 -13.73 43.92 -11.29
CA LEU A 22 -14.88 44.74 -10.90
C LEU A 22 -16.18 43.95 -11.09
N LYS A 23 -16.91 43.72 -10.00
CA LYS A 23 -18.15 42.91 -9.96
C LYS A 23 -19.18 43.45 -10.95
N GLY A 24 -19.76 42.55 -11.75
CA GLY A 24 -20.75 42.90 -12.78
C GLY A 24 -20.17 43.47 -14.08
N THR A 25 -18.84 43.42 -14.27
CA THR A 25 -18.17 43.90 -15.49
C THR A 25 -17.15 42.88 -16.01
N THR A 26 -16.61 43.11 -17.20
CA THR A 26 -15.49 42.33 -17.79
C THR A 26 -14.11 42.87 -17.40
N TYR A 27 -14.03 43.96 -16.62
CA TYR A 27 -12.75 44.57 -16.25
C TYR A 27 -12.09 43.81 -15.10
N GLY A 28 -10.93 43.20 -15.38
CA GLY A 28 -10.16 42.44 -14.40
C GLY A 28 -8.68 42.30 -14.77
N CYS A 29 -7.88 41.91 -13.80
CA CYS A 29 -6.45 41.64 -13.93
C CYS A 29 -5.98 40.59 -12.90
N THR A 30 -4.70 40.24 -12.94
CA THR A 30 -4.07 39.35 -11.96
C THR A 30 -2.90 40.04 -11.27
N THR A 31 -2.61 39.68 -10.02
CA THR A 31 -1.37 40.12 -9.37
C THR A 31 -0.14 39.45 -9.98
N ASN A 32 0.99 40.16 -9.99
CA ASN A 32 2.30 39.62 -10.38
C ASN A 32 2.96 38.83 -9.21
N GLU A 33 4.19 38.36 -9.40
CA GLU A 33 4.97 37.60 -8.40
C GLU A 33 5.23 38.39 -7.10
N GLU A 34 5.15 39.73 -7.15
CA GLU A 34 5.29 40.60 -5.99
C GLU A 34 3.93 40.96 -5.34
N GLY A 35 2.83 40.38 -5.83
CA GLY A 35 1.47 40.61 -5.36
C GLY A 35 0.84 41.92 -5.84
N ILE A 36 1.43 42.59 -6.84
CA ILE A 36 0.99 43.90 -7.35
C ILE A 36 0.01 43.74 -8.52
N TYR A 37 -1.08 44.50 -8.52
CA TYR A 37 -2.07 44.55 -9.60
C TYR A 37 -2.28 45.97 -10.15
N HIS A 38 -2.66 46.06 -11.42
CA HIS A 38 -3.06 47.29 -12.13
C HIS A 38 -4.32 47.02 -12.95
N LEU A 39 -5.44 47.65 -12.57
CA LEU A 39 -6.74 47.48 -13.21
C LEU A 39 -7.23 48.80 -13.80
N HIS A 40 -7.49 48.78 -15.11
CA HIS A 40 -8.03 49.90 -15.87
C HIS A 40 -9.52 49.69 -16.15
N ALA A 41 -10.32 50.70 -15.84
CA ALA A 41 -11.76 50.74 -16.14
C ALA A 41 -12.22 52.20 -16.26
N PRO A 42 -13.35 52.47 -16.95
CA PRO A 42 -13.96 53.80 -17.03
C PRO A 42 -14.31 54.40 -15.66
N ALA A 43 -14.62 55.70 -15.63
CA ALA A 43 -15.07 56.36 -14.41
C ALA A 43 -16.45 55.83 -13.98
N GLY A 44 -16.61 55.55 -12.70
CA GLY A 44 -17.83 54.93 -12.17
C GLY A 44 -17.67 54.37 -10.75
N LYS A 45 -18.79 53.99 -10.13
CA LYS A 45 -18.83 53.30 -8.83
C LYS A 45 -18.87 51.78 -9.07
N TYR A 46 -17.90 51.07 -8.50
CA TYR A 46 -17.74 49.63 -8.67
C TYR A 46 -17.52 48.92 -7.33
N THR A 47 -17.63 47.59 -7.35
CA THR A 47 -17.14 46.73 -6.25
C THR A 47 -15.95 45.93 -6.76
N LEU A 48 -14.77 46.19 -6.20
CA LEU A 48 -13.55 45.45 -6.45
C LEU A 48 -13.62 44.10 -5.72
N VAL A 49 -13.47 43.01 -6.46
CA VAL A 49 -13.44 41.65 -5.93
C VAL A 49 -12.04 41.10 -6.08
N VAL A 50 -11.46 40.63 -4.98
CA VAL A 50 -10.17 39.94 -4.96
C VAL A 50 -10.40 38.49 -4.55
N SER A 51 -10.00 37.58 -5.42
CA SER A 51 -10.13 36.13 -5.22
C SER A 51 -8.81 35.45 -5.53
N ALA A 52 -8.33 34.63 -4.60
CA ALA A 52 -7.13 33.83 -4.77
C ALA A 52 -7.38 32.41 -4.26
N ILE A 53 -6.74 31.42 -4.89
CA ILE A 53 -6.89 30.01 -4.50
C ILE A 53 -6.34 29.85 -3.06
N GLY A 54 -7.16 29.28 -2.17
CA GLY A 54 -6.80 29.09 -0.77
C GLY A 54 -7.03 30.32 0.12
N TYR A 55 -7.70 31.37 -0.38
CA TYR A 55 -8.05 32.58 0.36
C TYR A 55 -9.56 32.86 0.28
N LYS A 56 -10.11 33.55 1.28
CA LYS A 56 -11.50 34.04 1.22
C LYS A 56 -11.60 35.16 0.20
N THR A 57 -12.63 35.13 -0.64
CA THR A 57 -12.95 36.23 -1.55
C THR A 57 -13.33 37.47 -0.74
N ILE A 58 -12.72 38.61 -1.07
CA ILE A 58 -13.04 39.90 -0.47
C ILE A 58 -13.65 40.81 -1.51
N GLU A 59 -14.71 41.51 -1.12
CA GLU A 59 -15.36 42.55 -1.91
C GLU A 59 -15.16 43.90 -1.22
N LYS A 60 -14.72 44.93 -1.95
CA LYS A 60 -14.59 46.30 -1.46
C LYS A 60 -15.16 47.31 -2.45
N PRO A 61 -15.93 48.32 -2.01
CA PRO A 61 -16.38 49.38 -2.90
C PRO A 61 -15.18 50.24 -3.37
N VAL A 62 -15.19 50.66 -4.64
CA VAL A 62 -14.21 51.57 -5.24
C VAL A 62 -14.90 52.52 -6.21
N THR A 63 -14.57 53.81 -6.14
CA THR A 63 -15.08 54.82 -7.09
C THR A 63 -13.90 55.28 -7.95
N LEU A 64 -13.98 55.10 -9.27
CA LEU A 64 -12.97 55.55 -10.21
C LEU A 64 -13.36 56.90 -10.80
N VAL A 65 -12.47 57.89 -10.70
CA VAL A 65 -12.59 59.20 -11.35
C VAL A 65 -11.70 59.24 -12.59
N HIS A 66 -12.11 59.98 -13.62
CA HIS A 66 -11.36 60.08 -14.87
C HIS A 66 -9.98 60.72 -14.62
N GLY A 67 -8.93 60.14 -15.19
CA GLY A 67 -7.55 60.64 -15.05
C GLY A 67 -6.84 60.32 -13.73
N GLU A 68 -7.54 59.82 -12.70
CA GLU A 68 -6.94 59.56 -11.38
C GLU A 68 -6.46 58.11 -11.20
N ARG A 69 -5.35 57.98 -10.44
CA ARG A 69 -4.82 56.69 -9.98
C ARG A 69 -5.12 56.51 -8.50
N ILE A 70 -5.90 55.47 -8.19
CA ILE A 70 -6.22 55.11 -6.81
C ILE A 70 -5.33 53.93 -6.38
N LYS A 71 -4.64 54.09 -5.24
CA LYS A 71 -3.84 53.02 -4.63
C LYS A 71 -4.66 52.31 -3.55
N MET A 72 -4.86 50.99 -3.69
CA MET A 72 -5.71 50.21 -2.79
C MET A 72 -5.06 48.86 -2.45
N ASN A 73 -4.45 48.74 -1.29
CA ASN A 73 -3.92 47.46 -0.82
C ASN A 73 -5.04 46.60 -0.23
N VAL A 74 -5.04 45.31 -0.53
CA VAL A 74 -6.07 44.37 -0.07
C VAL A 74 -5.40 43.27 0.75
N MET A 75 -5.75 43.20 2.03
CA MET A 75 -5.38 42.06 2.87
C MET A 75 -6.49 41.02 2.74
N ILE A 76 -6.12 39.80 2.36
CA ILE A 76 -7.05 38.67 2.26
C ILE A 76 -6.74 37.63 3.33
N ASP A 77 -7.80 37.10 3.95
CA ASP A 77 -7.67 36.00 4.91
C ASP A 77 -7.49 34.68 4.16
N PRO A 78 -6.56 33.81 4.57
CA PRO A 78 -6.55 32.45 4.07
C PRO A 78 -7.94 31.83 4.30
N SER A 79 -8.41 31.07 3.31
CA SER A 79 -9.57 30.21 3.43
C SER A 79 -9.14 29.01 4.27
N VAL A 80 -8.85 29.26 5.54
CA VAL A 80 -8.74 28.22 6.55
C VAL A 80 -10.19 27.84 6.86
N THR A 81 -10.71 26.89 6.10
CA THR A 81 -11.54 25.89 6.74
C THR A 81 -10.60 25.18 7.71
N GLU A 82 -10.45 25.76 8.91
CA GLU A 82 -9.87 25.07 10.04
C GLU A 82 -10.90 23.99 10.38
N LEU A 83 -10.81 22.88 9.64
CA LEU A 83 -11.53 21.67 9.93
C LEU A 83 -10.91 21.17 11.22
N GLY A 84 -11.55 21.55 12.33
CA GLY A 84 -11.47 20.85 13.59
C GLY A 84 -11.43 19.36 13.31
N GLU A 85 -10.32 18.80 13.72
CA GLU A 85 -9.85 17.44 13.50
C GLU A 85 -10.88 16.41 13.99
N VAL A 86 -11.59 15.82 13.03
CA VAL A 86 -12.12 14.45 13.07
C VAL A 86 -11.46 13.73 11.89
N VAL A 87 -10.29 13.12 12.12
CA VAL A 87 -9.31 12.84 11.06
C VAL A 87 -9.15 11.36 10.80
N VAL A 88 -10.16 10.76 10.16
CA VAL A 88 -9.87 9.61 9.28
C VAL A 88 -9.70 10.04 7.82
N VAL A 89 -10.01 11.30 7.47
CA VAL A 89 -9.87 11.82 6.10
C VAL A 89 -9.58 13.34 6.07
N SER A 90 -8.34 13.80 6.31
CA SER A 90 -8.01 15.25 6.36
C SER A 90 -7.15 15.81 5.21
N ASN A 91 -7.57 16.99 4.72
CA ASN A 91 -6.92 18.09 3.96
C ASN A 91 -5.97 17.84 2.77
N GLY A 92 -5.18 16.77 2.70
CA GLY A 92 -4.54 16.33 1.43
C GLY A 92 -5.51 15.61 0.50
N VAL A 93 -6.67 15.21 1.05
CA VAL A 93 -7.63 14.28 0.44
C VAL A 93 -8.63 14.95 -0.49
N SER A 94 -8.74 16.29 -0.53
CA SER A 94 -9.71 16.97 -1.41
C SER A 94 -9.45 16.72 -2.90
N ARG A 95 -8.17 16.68 -3.32
CA ARG A 95 -7.76 16.37 -4.69
C ARG A 95 -7.98 14.90 -5.05
N VAL A 96 -7.77 13.99 -4.08
CA VAL A 96 -8.03 12.55 -4.23
C VAL A 96 -9.55 12.28 -4.29
N LYS A 97 -10.35 12.96 -3.47
CA LYS A 97 -11.83 12.92 -3.50
C LYS A 97 -12.39 13.36 -4.86
N ARG A 98 -11.84 14.44 -5.43
CA ARG A 98 -12.21 14.96 -6.76
C ARG A 98 -11.57 14.18 -7.93
N SER A 99 -10.83 13.10 -7.66
CA SER A 99 -10.31 12.21 -8.69
C SER A 99 -11.47 11.55 -9.44
N ALA A 100 -11.31 11.37 -10.76
CA ALA A 100 -12.19 10.53 -11.56
C ALA A 100 -12.11 9.05 -11.13
N PHE A 101 -10.99 8.65 -10.52
CA PHE A 101 -10.75 7.30 -10.03
C PHE A 101 -11.29 7.11 -8.61
N ASN A 102 -11.67 5.88 -8.27
CA ASN A 102 -12.05 5.58 -6.90
C ASN A 102 -10.80 5.52 -6.03
N ALA A 103 -10.62 6.51 -5.16
CA ALA A 103 -9.41 6.67 -4.39
C ALA A 103 -9.73 7.13 -2.97
N ILE A 104 -9.10 6.47 -2.00
CA ILE A 104 -9.20 6.73 -0.58
C ILE A 104 -7.83 7.19 -0.10
N ALA A 105 -7.79 8.13 0.83
CA ALA A 105 -6.55 8.52 1.48
C ALA A 105 -6.71 8.39 2.99
N VAL A 106 -5.82 7.59 3.59
CA VAL A 106 -5.72 7.35 5.03
C VAL A 106 -4.62 8.26 5.57
N ASP A 107 -4.98 9.19 6.46
CA ASP A 107 -4.01 10.04 7.16
C ASP A 107 -3.29 9.20 8.22
N THR A 108 -1.96 9.22 8.23
CA THR A 108 -1.19 8.37 9.15
C THR A 108 -1.05 8.99 10.53
N LYS A 109 -1.36 10.29 10.71
CA LYS A 109 -1.14 11.02 11.96
C LYS A 109 -1.82 10.39 13.17
N GLU A 110 -3.03 9.86 13.01
CA GLU A 110 -3.75 9.18 14.10
C GLU A 110 -3.02 7.90 14.55
N PHE A 111 -2.30 7.26 13.64
CA PHE A 111 -1.58 6.02 13.89
C PHE A 111 -0.14 6.24 14.36
N GLN A 112 0.46 7.42 14.13
CA GLN A 112 1.86 7.71 14.48
C GLN A 112 2.17 7.51 15.97
N ASN A 113 1.18 7.72 16.83
CA ASN A 113 1.32 7.52 18.27
C ASN A 113 1.00 6.09 18.73
N SER A 114 0.47 5.24 17.84
CA SER A 114 0.15 3.83 18.12
C SER A 114 1.33 2.89 17.81
N THR A 115 1.22 1.62 18.20
CA THR A 115 2.21 0.56 17.92
C THR A 115 2.06 -0.04 16.50
N LYS A 116 1.13 0.49 15.72
CA LYS A 116 0.73 0.00 14.39
C LYS A 116 1.78 0.29 13.31
N ASN A 117 1.93 -0.62 12.35
CA ASN A 117 2.73 -0.45 11.14
C ASN A 117 1.86 0.03 9.95
N LEU A 118 2.44 0.15 8.74
CA LEU A 118 1.66 0.56 7.57
C LEU A 118 0.57 -0.43 7.17
N SER A 119 0.79 -1.74 7.35
CA SER A 119 -0.22 -2.76 7.05
C SER A 119 -1.42 -2.70 7.99
N ASP A 120 -1.18 -2.46 9.29
CA ASP A 120 -2.23 -2.23 10.29
C ASP A 120 -3.09 -0.99 9.96
N ALA A 121 -2.45 0.10 9.50
CA ALA A 121 -3.15 1.32 9.10
C ALA A 121 -4.00 1.11 7.83
N LEU A 122 -3.46 0.35 6.86
CA LEU A 122 -4.16 -0.04 5.64
C LEU A 122 -5.36 -0.94 5.90
N ALA A 123 -5.27 -1.85 6.88
CA ALA A 123 -6.36 -2.75 7.24
C ALA A 123 -7.62 -2.02 7.71
N LYS A 124 -7.53 -0.74 8.12
CA LYS A 124 -8.68 0.10 8.48
C LYS A 124 -9.33 0.81 7.29
N ALA A 125 -8.73 0.74 6.11
CA ALA A 125 -9.31 1.34 4.92
C ALA A 125 -10.52 0.52 4.43
N PRO A 126 -11.59 1.18 3.95
CA PRO A 126 -12.73 0.52 3.32
C PRO A 126 -12.35 -0.54 2.30
N GLY A 127 -12.96 -1.73 2.36
CA GLY A 127 -12.77 -2.79 1.35
C GLY A 127 -11.42 -3.49 1.41
N MET A 128 -10.61 -3.21 2.44
CA MET A 128 -9.31 -3.84 2.65
C MET A 128 -9.36 -4.92 3.72
N LYS A 129 -8.65 -6.03 3.50
CA LYS A 129 -8.37 -7.04 4.51
C LYS A 129 -6.90 -7.43 4.44
N LEU A 130 -6.25 -7.41 5.58
CA LEU A 130 -4.90 -7.91 5.75
C LEU A 130 -4.97 -9.42 6.05
N ARG A 131 -4.19 -10.23 5.32
CA ARG A 131 -3.97 -11.65 5.61
C ARG A 131 -2.50 -11.87 5.93
N GLU A 132 -2.21 -12.54 7.04
CA GLU A 132 -0.83 -12.81 7.47
C GLU A 132 -0.64 -14.30 7.75
N SER A 133 0.55 -14.82 7.47
CA SER A 133 0.88 -16.23 7.75
C SER A 133 1.42 -16.49 9.16
N GLY A 134 1.65 -15.46 9.98
CA GLY A 134 2.21 -15.63 11.32
C GLY A 134 2.45 -14.32 12.07
N GLY A 135 3.51 -14.28 12.88
CA GLY A 135 3.94 -13.12 13.66
C GLY A 135 4.72 -12.07 12.87
N VAL A 136 5.56 -11.31 13.56
CA VAL A 136 6.35 -10.23 12.95
C VAL A 136 7.28 -10.82 11.87
N GLY A 137 7.32 -10.18 10.69
CA GLY A 137 8.11 -10.65 9.55
C GLY A 137 7.50 -11.81 8.76
N SER A 138 6.27 -12.25 9.09
CA SER A 138 5.53 -13.24 8.29
C SER A 138 5.18 -12.71 6.90
N ASP A 139 4.85 -13.62 5.98
CA ASP A 139 4.28 -13.22 4.70
C ASP A 139 2.93 -12.53 4.91
N MET A 140 2.64 -11.55 4.07
CA MET A 140 1.51 -10.66 4.23
C MET A 140 0.87 -10.38 2.87
N GLN A 141 -0.43 -10.67 2.75
CA GLN A 141 -1.20 -10.46 1.54
C GLN A 141 -2.34 -9.48 1.80
N LEU A 142 -2.34 -8.38 1.06
CA LEU A 142 -3.42 -7.42 1.09
C LEU A 142 -4.53 -7.87 0.14
N MET A 143 -5.75 -7.88 0.65
CA MET A 143 -6.95 -8.07 -0.14
C MET A 143 -7.66 -6.73 -0.29
N LEU A 144 -8.01 -6.37 -1.53
CA LEU A 144 -8.74 -5.17 -1.88
C LEU A 144 -9.86 -5.54 -2.83
N ASP A 145 -11.10 -5.26 -2.43
CA ASP A 145 -12.28 -5.45 -3.29
C ASP A 145 -12.31 -6.85 -3.96
N GLY A 146 -12.08 -7.92 -3.19
CA GLY A 146 -12.12 -9.30 -3.69
C GLY A 146 -10.84 -9.78 -4.38
N PHE A 147 -9.93 -8.89 -4.76
CA PHE A 147 -8.60 -9.24 -5.25
C PHE A 147 -7.62 -9.41 -4.09
N SER A 148 -6.86 -10.48 -4.08
CA SER A 148 -5.87 -10.76 -3.03
C SER A 148 -4.43 -10.72 -3.55
N GLY A 149 -3.52 -10.35 -2.67
CA GLY A 149 -2.08 -10.46 -2.86
C GLY A 149 -1.59 -9.76 -4.12
N LYS A 150 -1.09 -10.55 -5.06
CA LYS A 150 -0.36 -10.11 -6.27
C LYS A 150 -1.18 -9.29 -7.26
N HIS A 151 -2.50 -9.21 -7.08
CA HIS A 151 -3.41 -8.37 -7.85
C HIS A 151 -3.40 -6.88 -7.45
N VAL A 152 -2.87 -6.55 -6.26
CA VAL A 152 -2.74 -5.20 -5.74
C VAL A 152 -1.26 -4.81 -5.74
N LYS A 153 -0.92 -3.64 -6.29
CA LYS A 153 0.47 -3.19 -6.38
C LYS A 153 0.75 -2.07 -5.38
N ILE A 154 1.93 -2.11 -4.79
CA ILE A 154 2.36 -1.18 -3.74
C ILE A 154 3.41 -0.24 -4.30
N PHE A 155 3.26 1.04 -3.99
CA PHE A 155 4.11 2.14 -4.41
C PHE A 155 4.56 2.94 -3.19
N ILE A 156 5.76 3.49 -3.25
CA ILE A 156 6.24 4.53 -2.33
C ILE A 156 6.56 5.74 -3.17
N ASP A 157 5.87 6.85 -2.92
CA ASP A 157 5.98 8.09 -3.68
C ASP A 157 5.80 7.90 -5.20
N GLY A 158 4.95 6.97 -5.61
CA GLY A 158 4.73 6.63 -7.01
C GLY A 158 5.78 5.70 -7.65
N VAL A 159 6.74 5.18 -6.87
CA VAL A 159 7.71 4.17 -7.31
C VAL A 159 7.24 2.76 -6.91
N PRO A 160 7.09 1.81 -7.85
CA PRO A 160 6.62 0.46 -7.52
C PRO A 160 7.65 -0.28 -6.66
N GLN A 161 7.15 -1.06 -5.71
CA GLN A 161 7.98 -1.84 -4.77
C GLN A 161 8.19 -3.30 -5.21
N GLU A 162 7.91 -3.62 -6.48
CA GLU A 162 8.15 -4.96 -7.04
C GLU A 162 9.66 -5.23 -7.15
N GLY A 163 10.12 -6.34 -6.57
CA GLY A 163 11.53 -6.77 -6.61
C GLY A 163 12.42 -6.24 -5.48
N VAL A 164 11.88 -5.48 -4.51
CA VAL A 164 12.68 -4.84 -3.44
C VAL A 164 13.16 -5.83 -2.35
N GLY A 165 12.60 -7.06 -2.32
CA GLY A 165 12.94 -8.11 -1.35
C GLY A 165 12.10 -8.04 -0.05
N SER A 166 12.10 -9.13 0.73
CA SER A 166 11.28 -9.27 1.94
C SER A 166 11.68 -8.33 3.09
N SER A 167 12.93 -7.87 3.12
CA SER A 167 13.45 -6.93 4.13
C SER A 167 12.73 -5.57 4.10
N PHE A 168 12.12 -5.18 2.98
CA PHE A 168 11.39 -3.92 2.83
C PHE A 168 9.87 -4.11 2.61
N GLY A 169 9.29 -5.17 3.19
CA GLY A 169 7.84 -5.38 3.21
C GLY A 169 7.06 -4.33 4.03
N LEU A 170 5.79 -4.12 3.69
CA LEU A 170 4.92 -3.12 4.36
C LEU A 170 4.76 -3.35 5.87
N ASN A 171 4.76 -4.61 6.30
CA ASN A 171 4.66 -5.00 7.70
C ASN A 171 5.89 -4.60 8.53
N ASN A 172 7.02 -4.32 7.86
CA ASN A 172 8.25 -3.86 8.49
C ASN A 172 8.39 -2.34 8.53
N ILE A 173 7.69 -1.62 7.64
CA ILE A 173 7.79 -0.16 7.56
C ILE A 173 6.89 0.48 8.63
N PRO A 174 7.44 1.31 9.52
CA PRO A 174 6.66 1.97 10.56
C PRO A 174 5.69 2.99 9.96
N VAL A 175 4.52 3.16 10.58
CA VAL A 175 3.50 4.11 10.10
C VAL A 175 3.99 5.56 10.06
N ASN A 176 4.97 5.89 10.90
CA ASN A 176 5.68 7.18 10.95
C ASN A 176 6.43 7.52 9.66
N PHE A 177 6.80 6.53 8.84
CA PHE A 177 7.45 6.74 7.54
C PHE A 177 6.53 7.43 6.51
N ALA A 178 5.22 7.24 6.64
CA ALA A 178 4.23 7.79 5.73
C ALA A 178 3.59 9.07 6.30
N ASP A 179 3.34 10.06 5.45
CA ASP A 179 2.44 11.19 5.74
C ASP A 179 0.97 10.79 5.52
N ARG A 180 0.74 9.95 4.51
CA ARG A 180 -0.56 9.35 4.22
C ARG A 180 -0.40 8.11 3.34
N ILE A 181 -1.45 7.31 3.27
CA ILE A 181 -1.55 6.17 2.37
C ILE A 181 -2.73 6.38 1.42
N GLU A 182 -2.48 6.33 0.12
CA GLU A 182 -3.49 6.50 -0.92
C GLU A 182 -3.84 5.14 -1.53
N VAL A 183 -5.12 4.76 -1.52
CA VAL A 183 -5.62 3.47 -2.04
C VAL A 183 -6.51 3.76 -3.24
N TYR A 184 -6.08 3.35 -4.43
CA TYR A 184 -6.83 3.41 -5.68
C TYR A 184 -7.47 2.05 -5.94
N LYS A 185 -8.79 2.02 -6.01
CA LYS A 185 -9.58 0.78 -6.10
C LYS A 185 -9.99 0.47 -7.53
N GLY A 186 -9.72 -0.75 -7.97
CA GLY A 186 -10.08 -1.22 -9.30
C GLY A 186 -9.31 -0.50 -10.40
N VAL A 187 -9.91 0.53 -11.00
CA VAL A 187 -9.31 1.25 -12.13
C VAL A 187 -8.27 2.25 -11.63
N VAL A 188 -7.03 2.09 -12.08
CA VAL A 188 -5.87 2.84 -11.57
C VAL A 188 -5.44 3.93 -12.55
N PRO A 189 -5.10 5.16 -12.08
CA PRO A 189 -4.54 6.21 -12.92
C PRO A 189 -3.31 5.76 -13.71
N VAL A 190 -3.20 6.24 -14.96
CA VAL A 190 -2.02 6.02 -15.81
C VAL A 190 -0.71 6.47 -15.14
N GLY A 191 -0.74 7.48 -14.27
CA GLY A 191 0.44 7.99 -13.59
C GLY A 191 1.20 6.98 -12.70
N PHE A 192 0.63 5.80 -12.42
CA PHE A 192 1.32 4.71 -11.73
C PHE A 192 1.98 3.68 -12.66
N GLY A 193 1.62 3.66 -13.95
CA GLY A 193 2.21 2.74 -14.93
C GLY A 193 2.22 1.28 -14.50
N THR A 194 1.07 0.77 -14.04
CA THR A 194 0.99 -0.53 -13.37
C THR A 194 0.11 -1.53 -14.12
N ASP A 195 0.40 -2.82 -13.90
CA ASP A 195 -0.37 -4.01 -14.27
C ASP A 195 -1.30 -4.49 -13.13
N ALA A 196 -1.61 -3.62 -12.17
CA ALA A 196 -2.55 -3.94 -11.09
C ALA A 196 -3.99 -4.04 -11.61
N ILE A 197 -4.66 -5.15 -11.33
CA ILE A 197 -6.08 -5.35 -11.68
C ILE A 197 -7.03 -5.16 -10.50
N GLY A 198 -6.53 -5.30 -9.27
CA GLY A 198 -7.29 -5.07 -8.04
C GLY A 198 -7.22 -3.63 -7.53
N GLY A 199 -6.05 -3.00 -7.68
CA GLY A 199 -5.85 -1.60 -7.31
C GLY A 199 -4.39 -1.28 -6.96
N VAL A 200 -4.17 -0.04 -6.55
CA VAL A 200 -2.85 0.46 -6.14
C VAL A 200 -2.90 1.03 -4.74
N ILE A 201 -1.85 0.75 -3.98
CA ILE A 201 -1.59 1.36 -2.69
C ILE A 201 -0.34 2.21 -2.83
N ASN A 202 -0.46 3.51 -2.64
CA ASN A 202 0.64 4.46 -2.72
C ASN A 202 0.91 5.07 -1.35
N ILE A 203 2.06 4.74 -0.78
CA ILE A 203 2.55 5.35 0.44
C ILE A 203 3.20 6.67 0.07
N VAL A 204 2.69 7.77 0.63
CA VAL A 204 3.27 9.09 0.39
C VAL A 204 4.10 9.50 1.59
N THR A 205 5.38 9.77 1.36
CA THR A 205 6.29 10.23 2.41
C THR A 205 6.11 11.73 2.67
N ASN A 206 6.56 12.20 3.85
CA ASN A 206 6.46 13.61 4.18
C ASN A 206 7.53 14.41 3.44
N LYS A 207 7.12 15.14 2.39
CA LYS A 207 8.02 15.98 1.57
C LYS A 207 8.04 17.46 1.98
N LYS A 208 7.53 17.81 3.17
CA LYS A 208 7.46 19.22 3.62
C LYS A 208 8.86 19.75 3.92
N LYS A 209 9.14 20.94 3.41
CA LYS A 209 10.34 21.71 3.76
C LYS A 209 10.30 22.06 5.25
N ARG A 210 11.29 21.61 6.00
CA ARG A 210 11.45 21.90 7.43
C ARG A 210 12.87 22.35 7.69
N ASN A 211 13.03 23.38 8.53
CA ASN A 211 14.36 23.88 8.90
C ASN A 211 15.17 22.79 9.61
N TRP A 212 14.51 22.02 10.47
CA TRP A 212 15.02 20.78 11.05
C TRP A 212 13.84 20.00 11.64
N PHE A 213 13.97 18.69 11.75
CA PHE A 213 13.04 17.85 12.49
C PHE A 213 13.73 16.59 13.03
N LEU A 214 13.15 16.01 14.07
CA LEU A 214 13.51 14.73 14.66
C LEU A 214 12.23 14.03 15.13
N ASP A 215 11.98 12.82 14.66
CA ASP A 215 10.92 11.93 15.12
C ASP A 215 11.55 10.61 15.53
N GLY A 216 11.46 10.25 16.81
CA GLY A 216 12.01 9.02 17.36
C GLY A 216 10.94 8.25 18.09
N SER A 217 10.90 6.94 17.93
CA SER A 217 10.00 6.09 18.71
C SER A 217 10.60 4.72 19.01
N TYR A 218 10.20 4.17 20.14
CA TYR A 218 10.55 2.83 20.58
C TYR A 218 9.31 2.13 21.13
N SER A 219 9.10 0.89 20.71
CA SER A 219 7.99 0.05 21.16
C SER A 219 8.52 -1.27 21.70
N TYR A 220 7.91 -1.75 22.79
CA TYR A 220 8.17 -3.03 23.41
C TYR A 220 6.85 -3.76 23.68
N GLY A 221 6.81 -5.08 23.52
CA GLY A 221 5.59 -5.84 23.79
C GLY A 221 5.80 -7.34 23.85
N SER A 222 4.67 -8.06 23.87
CA SER A 222 4.62 -9.53 23.89
C SER A 222 5.54 -10.17 22.84
N PHE A 223 5.99 -11.39 23.13
CA PHE A 223 6.89 -12.18 22.29
C PHE A 223 8.27 -11.53 22.08
N ASN A 224 8.70 -10.77 23.10
CA ASN A 224 9.94 -10.01 23.07
C ASN A 224 10.02 -9.08 21.84
N THR A 225 8.89 -8.45 21.50
CA THR A 225 8.81 -7.63 20.29
C THR A 225 9.43 -6.26 20.55
N HIS A 226 10.47 -5.90 19.80
CA HIS A 226 11.10 -4.60 19.81
C HIS A 226 10.89 -3.90 18.46
N LYS A 227 10.43 -2.64 18.47
CA LYS A 227 10.35 -1.81 17.26
C LYS A 227 10.94 -0.44 17.51
N SER A 228 11.99 -0.10 16.78
CA SER A 228 12.71 1.16 16.90
C SER A 228 12.58 1.97 15.61
N TYR A 229 12.42 3.27 15.71
CA TYR A 229 12.33 4.18 14.56
C TYR A 229 12.97 5.51 14.89
N VAL A 230 13.73 6.05 13.95
CA VAL A 230 14.22 7.43 13.98
C VAL A 230 14.14 8.04 12.59
N ASN A 231 13.71 9.30 12.51
CA ASN A 231 13.74 10.11 11.31
C ASN A 231 14.22 11.51 11.66
N PHE A 232 15.24 12.00 10.99
CA PHE A 232 15.70 13.36 11.15
C PHE A 232 16.18 13.94 9.83
N GLY A 233 16.04 15.24 9.68
CA GLY A 233 16.42 15.92 8.47
C GLY A 233 16.36 17.42 8.60
N GLN A 234 16.92 18.09 7.61
CA GLN A 234 17.01 19.54 7.56
C GLN A 234 17.09 20.02 6.12
N THR A 235 16.34 21.10 5.82
CA THR A 235 16.50 21.89 4.61
C THR A 235 17.18 23.22 4.94
N PHE A 236 18.32 23.48 4.31
CA PHE A 236 19.06 24.73 4.44
C PHE A 236 18.48 25.83 3.53
N LYS A 237 18.81 27.08 3.83
CA LYS A 237 18.37 28.26 3.05
C LYS A 237 18.80 28.20 1.57
N ASN A 238 19.94 27.57 1.28
CA ASN A 238 20.44 27.38 -0.07
C ASN A 238 19.67 26.30 -0.87
N GLY A 239 18.68 25.63 -0.27
CA GLY A 239 17.89 24.56 -0.87
C GLY A 239 18.50 23.17 -0.73
N PHE A 240 19.71 23.04 -0.17
CA PHE A 240 20.26 21.71 0.17
C PHE A 240 19.37 21.07 1.24
N THR A 241 19.02 19.81 1.05
CA THR A 241 18.17 19.04 1.98
C THR A 241 18.79 17.68 2.21
N TYR A 242 18.82 17.23 3.46
CA TYR A 242 19.11 15.84 3.79
C TYR A 242 18.06 15.29 4.76
N GLU A 243 17.86 13.97 4.71
CA GLU A 243 16.96 13.22 5.56
C GLU A 243 17.57 11.83 5.80
N ILE A 244 17.55 11.37 7.05
CA ILE A 244 17.99 10.04 7.44
C ILE A 244 16.83 9.39 8.19
N ASN A 245 16.40 8.25 7.69
CA ASN A 245 15.39 7.40 8.30
C ASN A 245 16.02 6.06 8.66
N ALA A 246 15.80 5.57 9.88
CA ALA A 246 16.23 4.25 10.27
C ALA A 246 15.16 3.56 11.11
N PHE A 247 15.00 2.25 10.92
CA PHE A 247 14.09 1.45 11.71
C PHE A 247 14.61 0.04 11.92
N GLN A 248 14.16 -0.58 13.00
CA GLN A 248 14.49 -1.94 13.39
C GLN A 248 13.25 -2.62 13.97
N ASN A 249 13.06 -3.89 13.62
CA ASN A 249 12.01 -4.75 14.14
C ASN A 249 12.63 -6.07 14.58
N TYR A 250 12.36 -6.49 15.81
CA TYR A 250 12.76 -7.78 16.37
C TYR A 250 11.58 -8.42 17.08
N SER A 251 11.47 -9.74 17.04
CA SER A 251 10.50 -10.53 17.80
C SER A 251 10.98 -11.97 17.88
N ASP A 252 10.84 -12.60 19.04
CA ASP A 252 11.07 -14.04 19.16
C ASP A 252 9.92 -14.83 18.48
N ASN A 253 8.76 -14.18 18.28
CA ASN A 253 7.53 -14.79 17.74
C ASN A 253 7.14 -16.09 18.46
N ASP A 254 7.45 -16.18 19.73
CA ASP A 254 7.37 -17.39 20.56
C ASP A 254 5.96 -17.63 21.14
N TYR A 255 4.93 -17.22 20.40
CA TYR A 255 3.53 -17.34 20.81
C TYR A 255 3.03 -18.78 20.76
N GLN A 256 1.93 -19.04 21.48
CA GLN A 256 1.32 -20.36 21.55
C GLN A 256 0.37 -20.61 20.37
N VAL A 257 0.41 -21.84 19.85
CA VAL A 257 -0.50 -22.34 18.80
C VAL A 257 -1.07 -23.70 19.18
N ASP A 258 -2.26 -24.01 18.69
CA ASP A 258 -2.86 -25.34 18.82
C ASP A 258 -2.57 -26.13 17.55
N ALA A 259 -1.67 -27.11 17.65
CA ALA A 259 -1.20 -27.90 16.51
C ALA A 259 -1.27 -29.40 16.81
N PRO A 260 -1.51 -30.24 15.79
CA PRO A 260 -1.31 -31.67 15.94
C PRO A 260 0.20 -31.97 16.03
N VAL A 261 0.59 -32.92 16.87
CA VAL A 261 1.99 -33.29 17.09
C VAL A 261 2.27 -34.61 16.40
N GLU A 262 3.37 -34.68 15.64
CA GLU A 262 3.87 -35.95 15.11
C GLU A 262 4.46 -36.80 16.25
N ASP A 263 3.95 -38.02 16.39
CA ASP A 263 4.54 -39.04 17.24
C ASP A 263 5.67 -39.74 16.47
N PHE A 264 6.89 -39.62 16.96
CA PHE A 264 8.08 -40.14 16.28
C PHE A 264 8.29 -41.65 16.40
N GLU A 265 7.63 -42.31 17.35
CA GLU A 265 7.66 -43.77 17.49
C GLU A 265 6.73 -44.40 16.45
N THR A 266 5.53 -43.85 16.28
CA THR A 266 4.52 -44.36 15.35
C THR A 266 4.56 -43.74 13.95
N GLY A 267 5.19 -42.57 13.81
CA GLY A 267 5.20 -41.77 12.58
C GLY A 267 3.84 -41.16 12.22
N ARG A 268 2.88 -41.13 13.15
CA ARG A 268 1.51 -40.67 12.90
C ARG A 268 1.31 -39.24 13.42
N ILE A 269 0.52 -38.47 12.66
CA ILE A 269 -0.01 -37.17 13.09
C ILE A 269 -1.50 -37.35 13.34
N ASP A 270 -1.92 -37.27 14.60
CA ASP A 270 -3.33 -37.26 14.96
C ASP A 270 -3.89 -35.84 14.81
N LYS A 271 -4.71 -35.63 13.77
CA LYS A 271 -5.26 -34.30 13.43
C LYS A 271 -6.41 -33.88 14.34
N ASP A 272 -7.09 -34.85 14.96
CA ASP A 272 -8.19 -34.63 15.90
C ASP A 272 -7.64 -34.18 17.26
N LYS A 273 -6.44 -34.64 17.62
CA LYS A 273 -5.76 -34.28 18.87
C LYS A 273 -4.79 -33.09 18.70
N ARG A 274 -5.29 -31.88 18.91
CA ARG A 274 -4.47 -30.67 18.94
C ARG A 274 -3.96 -30.35 20.35
N VAL A 275 -2.67 -30.06 20.45
CA VAL A 275 -2.01 -29.67 21.71
C VAL A 275 -1.57 -28.22 21.60
N ARG A 276 -1.71 -27.48 22.70
CA ARG A 276 -1.21 -26.12 22.81
C ARG A 276 0.30 -26.15 23.02
N VAL A 277 1.04 -25.64 22.04
CA VAL A 277 2.50 -25.68 21.98
C VAL A 277 3.07 -24.29 21.73
N LYS A 278 4.34 -24.08 22.10
CA LYS A 278 5.06 -22.82 21.92
C LYS A 278 5.90 -22.88 20.63
N ARG A 279 5.87 -21.82 19.81
CA ARG A 279 6.82 -21.67 18.69
C ARG A 279 8.24 -21.47 19.25
N PHE A 280 9.23 -22.10 18.63
CA PHE A 280 10.61 -22.14 19.13
C PHE A 280 11.70 -21.81 18.09
N ASN A 281 11.35 -21.71 16.81
CA ASN A 281 12.23 -21.42 15.67
C ASN A 281 11.49 -20.45 14.71
N ASP A 282 11.14 -19.25 15.19
CA ASP A 282 10.40 -18.23 14.43
C ASP A 282 10.92 -16.80 14.66
N THR A 283 12.13 -16.68 15.23
CA THR A 283 12.77 -15.39 15.52
C THR A 283 12.90 -14.58 14.24
N TYR A 284 12.52 -13.30 14.33
CA TYR A 284 12.62 -12.35 13.23
C TYR A 284 13.42 -11.13 13.65
N HIS A 285 14.36 -10.72 12.80
CA HIS A 285 15.08 -9.48 12.96
C HIS A 285 15.25 -8.78 11.60
N ASN A 286 14.87 -7.51 11.52
CA ASN A 286 15.07 -6.68 10.35
C ASN A 286 15.47 -5.26 10.75
N GLU A 287 16.38 -4.69 9.98
CA GLU A 287 16.85 -3.31 10.14
C GLU A 287 17.01 -2.65 8.77
N ALA A 288 16.73 -1.36 8.70
CA ALA A 288 16.93 -0.58 7.49
C ALA A 288 17.35 0.85 7.81
N VAL A 289 18.24 1.39 6.98
CA VAL A 289 18.69 2.78 7.01
C VAL A 289 18.53 3.37 5.62
N ILE A 290 17.83 4.50 5.53
CA ILE A 290 17.53 5.23 4.31
C ILE A 290 18.10 6.64 4.47
N GLY A 291 19.18 6.94 3.76
CA GLY A 291 19.72 8.29 3.63
C GLY A 291 19.25 8.94 2.33
N LYS A 292 18.78 10.18 2.40
CA LYS A 292 18.46 11.01 1.23
C LYS A 292 19.18 12.35 1.34
N MET A 293 19.73 12.82 0.24
CA MET A 293 20.31 14.16 0.15
C MET A 293 20.08 14.77 -1.23
N GLY A 294 19.98 16.08 -1.33
CA GLY A 294 19.70 16.71 -2.60
C GLY A 294 19.41 18.20 -2.51
N ILE A 295 18.82 18.73 -3.56
CA ILE A 295 18.53 20.15 -3.72
C ILE A 295 17.06 20.33 -4.09
N VAL A 296 16.41 21.28 -3.41
CA VAL A 296 15.04 21.69 -3.68
C VAL A 296 14.97 23.18 -4.07
N ASP A 297 13.84 23.58 -4.66
CA ASP A 297 13.50 24.97 -4.98
C ASP A 297 14.51 25.67 -5.93
N LYS A 298 14.95 24.98 -6.98
CA LYS A 298 15.80 25.55 -8.04
C LYS A 298 15.01 25.82 -9.32
N LYS A 299 15.46 26.82 -10.08
CA LYS A 299 14.87 27.14 -11.39
C LYS A 299 14.86 25.94 -12.34
N TRP A 300 15.85 25.05 -12.25
CA TRP A 300 15.97 23.85 -13.07
C TRP A 300 15.43 22.57 -12.40
N ALA A 301 15.23 22.54 -11.08
CA ALA A 301 14.65 21.40 -10.36
C ALA A 301 13.82 21.87 -9.17
N ASP A 302 12.55 21.44 -9.11
CA ASP A 302 11.76 21.66 -7.90
C ASP A 302 12.25 20.73 -6.77
N ARG A 303 12.68 19.52 -7.16
CA ARG A 303 13.27 18.53 -6.27
C ARG A 303 14.21 17.63 -7.06
N LEU A 304 15.46 17.53 -6.63
CA LEU A 304 16.44 16.54 -7.06
C LEU A 304 17.01 15.89 -5.80
N MET A 305 16.76 14.60 -5.59
CA MET A 305 17.24 13.85 -4.43
C MET A 305 17.97 12.59 -4.88
N LEU A 306 19.11 12.34 -4.26
CA LEU A 306 19.80 11.06 -4.28
C LEU A 306 19.50 10.35 -2.97
N GLY A 307 19.06 9.11 -3.05
CA GLY A 307 18.79 8.27 -1.89
C GLY A 307 19.64 7.02 -1.91
N PHE A 308 19.94 6.49 -0.73
CA PHE A 308 20.58 5.21 -0.53
C PHE A 308 19.87 4.49 0.60
N THR A 309 19.42 3.27 0.34
CA THR A 309 18.82 2.39 1.36
C THR A 309 19.71 1.17 1.55
N TYR A 310 20.02 0.86 2.80
CA TYR A 310 20.58 -0.42 3.22
C TYR A 310 19.56 -1.13 4.10
N SER A 311 19.38 -2.43 3.91
CA SER A 311 18.58 -3.25 4.82
C SER A 311 19.23 -4.61 5.07
N HIS A 312 18.98 -5.17 6.24
CA HIS A 312 19.42 -6.49 6.66
C HIS A 312 18.24 -7.23 7.29
N MET A 313 18.10 -8.52 7.02
CA MET A 313 17.06 -9.37 7.57
C MET A 313 17.62 -10.73 7.97
N TYR A 314 17.18 -11.22 9.13
CA TYR A 314 17.29 -12.59 9.59
C TYR A 314 15.91 -13.11 9.98
N LYS A 315 15.60 -14.35 9.59
CA LYS A 315 14.30 -14.97 9.86
C LYS A 315 14.45 -16.48 10.03
N GLU A 316 14.07 -16.99 11.17
CA GLU A 316 13.80 -18.43 11.37
C GLU A 316 12.44 -18.79 10.78
N ILE A 317 12.30 -20.05 10.36
CA ILE A 317 11.08 -20.55 9.72
C ILE A 317 10.62 -21.77 10.52
N GLN A 318 9.53 -21.64 11.28
CA GLN A 318 9.03 -22.74 12.11
C GLN A 318 8.20 -23.77 11.32
N THR A 319 7.53 -23.33 10.26
CA THR A 319 6.51 -24.14 9.57
C THR A 319 6.56 -23.97 8.06
N GLY A 320 6.21 -25.05 7.34
CA GLY A 320 6.03 -25.00 5.89
C GLY A 320 4.70 -24.36 5.47
N VAL A 321 4.25 -24.67 4.25
CA VAL A 321 2.95 -24.20 3.71
C VAL A 321 1.75 -24.68 4.54
N ARG A 322 1.95 -25.68 5.41
CA ARG A 322 0.99 -26.22 6.38
C ARG A 322 1.60 -26.24 7.78
N GLN A 323 0.77 -25.99 8.79
CA GLN A 323 1.20 -25.98 10.20
C GLN A 323 1.65 -27.36 10.73
N GLU A 324 1.27 -28.46 10.07
CA GLU A 324 1.66 -29.82 10.46
C GLU A 324 3.14 -30.14 10.20
N ILE A 325 3.80 -29.38 9.31
CA ILE A 325 5.23 -29.52 9.05
C ILE A 325 5.98 -28.55 9.97
N VAL A 326 6.89 -29.08 10.77
CA VAL A 326 7.67 -28.32 11.75
C VAL A 326 9.14 -28.34 11.35
N TYR A 327 9.77 -27.17 11.40
CA TYR A 327 11.20 -26.99 11.22
C TYR A 327 11.81 -26.39 12.48
N GLY A 328 12.96 -26.90 12.91
CA GLY A 328 13.64 -26.48 14.14
C GLY A 328 14.94 -25.73 13.95
N GLU A 329 15.55 -25.77 12.76
CA GLU A 329 16.82 -25.09 12.49
C GLU A 329 16.81 -24.32 11.16
N LYS A 330 15.79 -24.49 10.33
CA LYS A 330 15.64 -23.77 9.06
C LYS A 330 15.54 -22.25 9.26
N HIS A 331 16.38 -21.50 8.54
CA HIS A 331 16.41 -20.04 8.60
C HIS A 331 16.90 -19.40 7.31
N ARG A 332 16.64 -18.10 7.18
CA ARG A 332 16.99 -17.26 6.05
C ARG A 332 17.64 -15.98 6.54
N LYS A 333 18.68 -15.54 5.83
CA LYS A 333 19.32 -14.24 6.05
C LYS A 333 19.50 -13.50 4.73
N GLY A 334 19.49 -12.18 4.74
CA GLY A 334 19.69 -11.41 3.53
C GLY A 334 19.94 -9.94 3.78
N HIS A 335 20.46 -9.26 2.77
CA HIS A 335 20.68 -7.83 2.80
C HIS A 335 20.40 -7.20 1.44
N SER A 336 20.02 -5.93 1.42
CA SER A 336 19.73 -5.19 0.20
C SER A 336 20.42 -3.83 0.18
N LEU A 337 20.92 -3.46 -1.00
CA LEU A 337 21.53 -2.17 -1.30
C LEU A 337 20.70 -1.50 -2.39
N MET A 338 20.17 -0.31 -2.11
CA MET A 338 19.25 0.36 -3.03
C MET A 338 19.54 1.85 -3.19
N PRO A 339 20.46 2.25 -4.09
CA PRO A 339 20.55 3.61 -4.57
C PRO A 339 19.29 4.03 -5.33
N SER A 340 18.95 5.31 -5.23
CA SER A 340 17.75 5.88 -5.86
C SER A 340 17.97 7.34 -6.27
N LEU A 341 17.21 7.76 -7.27
CA LEU A 341 17.16 9.11 -7.81
C LEU A 341 15.71 9.55 -7.89
N GLU A 342 15.42 10.75 -7.40
CA GLU A 342 14.13 11.43 -7.56
C GLU A 342 14.38 12.80 -8.21
N TYR A 343 13.76 13.05 -9.35
CA TYR A 343 13.76 14.35 -10.01
C TYR A 343 12.33 14.78 -10.31
N SER A 344 11.99 16.02 -10.01
CA SER A 344 10.74 16.62 -10.45
C SER A 344 10.91 18.08 -10.79
N LYS A 345 10.22 18.49 -11.87
CA LYS A 345 10.16 19.88 -12.29
C LYS A 345 8.80 20.23 -12.86
N ARG A 346 8.16 21.25 -12.30
CA ARG A 346 6.96 21.87 -12.85
C ARG A 346 7.33 22.94 -13.88
N GLY A 347 6.55 23.03 -14.95
CA GLY A 347 6.79 23.96 -16.05
C GLY A 347 8.16 23.79 -16.71
N LEU A 348 8.62 22.55 -16.92
CA LEU A 348 9.88 22.26 -17.58
C LEU A 348 9.81 22.73 -19.04
N PHE A 349 10.70 23.63 -19.45
CA PHE A 349 10.78 24.28 -20.78
C PHE A 349 9.57 25.14 -21.18
N ILE A 350 8.34 24.70 -20.92
CA ILE A 350 7.09 25.37 -21.26
C ILE A 350 6.12 25.36 -20.06
N LYS A 351 5.26 26.38 -19.99
CA LYS A 351 4.26 26.49 -18.92
C LYS A 351 3.25 25.34 -19.00
N GLY A 352 3.02 24.68 -17.86
CA GLY A 352 2.06 23.58 -17.75
C GLY A 352 2.60 22.18 -18.08
N LEU A 353 3.88 22.05 -18.45
CA LEU A 353 4.57 20.77 -18.60
C LEU A 353 5.26 20.38 -17.28
N ASP A 354 4.69 19.42 -16.55
CA ASP A 354 5.26 18.91 -15.30
C ASP A 354 5.91 17.54 -15.58
N VAL A 355 7.19 17.39 -15.23
CA VAL A 355 7.96 16.15 -15.40
C VAL A 355 8.39 15.62 -14.04
N ALA A 356 8.22 14.32 -13.85
CA ALA A 356 8.78 13.58 -12.73
C ALA A 356 9.51 12.34 -13.26
N LEU A 357 10.72 12.12 -12.77
CA LEU A 357 11.55 10.97 -13.07
C LEU A 357 12.01 10.35 -11.76
N THR A 358 11.85 9.04 -11.64
CA THR A 358 12.42 8.27 -10.53
C THR A 358 13.17 7.08 -11.10
N ALA A 359 14.29 6.75 -10.46
CA ALA A 359 15.05 5.55 -10.78
C ALA A 359 15.56 4.92 -9.49
N ASN A 360 15.53 3.60 -9.41
CA ASN A 360 16.19 2.85 -8.36
C ASN A 360 16.90 1.63 -8.95
N TYR A 361 17.95 1.20 -8.27
CA TYR A 361 18.59 -0.08 -8.51
C TYR A 361 18.62 -0.79 -7.17
N ASN A 362 18.15 -2.03 -7.11
CA ASN A 362 18.15 -2.86 -5.92
C ASN A 362 19.03 -4.08 -6.19
N LYS A 363 20.06 -4.24 -5.36
CA LYS A 363 20.86 -5.45 -5.28
C LYS A 363 20.55 -6.14 -3.97
N ASN A 364 19.93 -7.30 -4.03
CA ASN A 364 19.50 -8.08 -2.87
C ASN A 364 20.15 -9.47 -2.90
N ALA A 365 20.84 -9.84 -1.82
CA ALA A 365 21.38 -11.18 -1.64
C ALA A 365 20.64 -11.85 -0.49
N THR A 366 20.05 -13.01 -0.75
CA THR A 366 19.31 -13.81 0.24
C THR A 366 19.89 -15.21 0.29
N THR A 367 20.17 -15.70 1.50
CA THR A 367 20.72 -17.04 1.74
C THR A 367 19.70 -17.88 2.50
N ASN A 368 19.31 -19.01 1.91
CA ASN A 368 18.45 -20.02 2.50
C ASN A 368 19.31 -21.14 3.10
N ILE A 369 19.01 -21.53 4.34
CA ILE A 369 19.77 -22.54 5.08
C ILE A 369 18.80 -23.56 5.67
N ASP A 370 18.93 -24.80 5.20
CA ASP A 370 18.23 -26.00 5.65
C ASP A 370 19.20 -27.19 5.57
N THR A 371 20.07 -27.32 6.57
CA THR A 371 21.14 -28.34 6.62
C THR A 371 21.04 -29.25 7.85
N ALA A 372 19.94 -29.16 8.59
CA ALA A 372 19.73 -29.90 9.82
C ALA A 372 19.75 -31.41 9.56
N SER A 373 20.37 -32.19 10.45
CA SER A 373 20.33 -33.67 10.36
C SER A 373 19.18 -34.29 11.15
N TYR A 374 18.33 -33.45 11.73
CA TYR A 374 17.21 -33.85 12.58
C TYR A 374 15.90 -33.29 12.01
N LYS A 375 14.82 -34.06 12.17
CA LYS A 375 13.46 -33.55 12.06
C LYS A 375 12.92 -33.20 13.43
N TYR A 376 12.03 -32.21 13.50
CA TYR A 376 11.44 -31.71 14.74
C TYR A 376 9.92 -31.89 14.75
N ASN A 377 9.33 -32.00 15.94
CA ASN A 377 7.89 -31.91 16.15
C ASN A 377 7.56 -30.63 16.96
N TRP A 378 6.26 -30.37 17.16
CA TRP A 378 5.78 -29.19 17.90
C TRP A 378 6.14 -29.17 19.39
N LEU A 379 6.56 -30.30 19.98
CA LEU A 379 7.07 -30.35 21.36
C LEU A 379 8.56 -30.02 21.45
N GLY A 380 9.24 -29.87 20.30
CA GLY A 380 10.69 -29.68 20.23
C GLY A 380 11.47 -30.99 20.30
N ASP A 381 10.80 -32.14 20.28
CA ASP A 381 11.49 -33.42 20.15
C ASP A 381 12.19 -33.48 18.80
N ARG A 382 13.31 -34.19 18.74
CA ARG A 382 14.10 -34.36 17.52
C ARG A 382 14.34 -35.82 17.19
N LYS A 383 14.26 -36.18 15.91
CA LYS A 383 14.60 -37.51 15.40
C LYS A 383 15.62 -37.39 14.28
N LEU A 384 16.68 -38.19 14.35
CA LEU A 384 17.73 -38.20 13.32
C LEU A 384 17.12 -38.60 11.97
N MET A 385 17.46 -37.86 10.92
CA MET A 385 17.02 -38.12 9.56
C MET A 385 18.04 -38.97 8.80
N ASN A 386 17.57 -39.71 7.79
CA ASN A 386 18.44 -40.49 6.91
C ASN A 386 19.33 -39.61 6.00
N SER A 387 18.95 -38.34 5.83
CA SER A 387 19.69 -37.33 5.06
C SER A 387 19.49 -35.95 5.71
N PRO A 388 20.48 -35.04 5.61
CA PRO A 388 20.29 -33.65 6.04
C PRO A 388 19.17 -32.94 5.28
N GLY A 389 18.66 -31.85 5.86
CA GLY A 389 17.61 -30.99 5.34
C GLY A 389 16.21 -31.39 5.79
N GLU A 390 15.59 -30.55 6.61
CA GLU A 390 14.25 -30.75 7.16
C GLU A 390 13.19 -30.77 6.05
N GLN A 391 13.33 -29.88 5.06
CA GLN A 391 12.56 -29.91 3.82
C GLN A 391 13.42 -30.33 2.64
N SER A 392 14.59 -29.74 2.49
CA SER A 392 15.53 -30.08 1.42
C SER A 392 16.91 -29.66 1.87
N ASN A 393 17.92 -30.52 1.70
CA ASN A 393 19.29 -30.15 2.03
C ASN A 393 19.72 -28.96 1.18
N GLN A 394 19.72 -27.77 1.78
CA GLN A 394 19.88 -26.51 1.08
C GLN A 394 20.80 -25.58 1.85
N TYR A 395 21.84 -25.12 1.17
CA TYR A 395 22.60 -23.96 1.56
C TYR A 395 22.89 -23.20 0.28
N SER A 396 22.06 -22.21 -0.05
CA SER A 396 22.17 -21.48 -1.31
C SER A 396 21.94 -19.99 -1.13
N ARG A 397 22.63 -19.19 -1.94
CA ARG A 397 22.48 -17.74 -2.03
C ARG A 397 21.82 -17.39 -3.36
N ALA A 398 20.74 -16.60 -3.31
CA ALA A 398 20.11 -15.99 -4.45
C ALA A 398 20.49 -14.50 -4.52
N ASP A 399 21.14 -14.11 -5.62
CA ASP A 399 21.57 -12.74 -5.91
C ASP A 399 20.62 -12.12 -6.93
N ASN A 400 19.80 -11.18 -6.46
CA ASN A 400 18.77 -10.50 -7.22
C ASN A 400 19.21 -9.07 -7.57
N ASN A 401 19.20 -8.75 -8.86
CA ASN A 401 19.43 -7.40 -9.38
C ASN A 401 18.15 -6.89 -10.01
N ASN A 402 17.66 -5.74 -9.55
CA ASN A 402 16.41 -5.16 -10.02
C ASN A 402 16.59 -3.68 -10.34
N TRP A 403 16.28 -3.24 -11.56
CA TRP A 403 16.18 -1.82 -11.91
C TRP A 403 14.71 -1.43 -12.01
N ASN A 404 14.35 -0.29 -11.43
CA ASN A 404 13.07 0.33 -11.66
C ASN A 404 13.24 1.78 -12.11
N GLY A 405 12.54 2.16 -13.18
CA GLY A 405 12.55 3.52 -13.69
C GLY A 405 11.12 3.96 -14.01
N THR A 406 10.71 5.12 -13.51
CA THR A 406 9.39 5.69 -13.81
C THR A 406 9.53 7.12 -14.31
N LEU A 407 9.02 7.38 -15.52
CA LEU A 407 8.88 8.70 -16.11
C LEU A 407 7.39 9.06 -16.17
N THR A 408 7.03 10.21 -15.61
CA THR A 408 5.70 10.79 -15.71
C THR A 408 5.77 12.19 -16.28
N VAL A 409 5.03 12.43 -17.36
CA VAL A 409 4.94 13.71 -18.03
C VAL A 409 3.47 14.14 -18.05
N ASN A 410 3.19 15.28 -17.43
CA ASN A 410 1.87 15.88 -17.40
C ASN A 410 1.87 17.19 -18.18
N TYR A 411 0.96 17.35 -19.13
CA TYR A 411 0.83 18.59 -19.89
C TYR A 411 -0.57 19.17 -19.76
N ARG A 412 -0.67 20.39 -19.22
CA ARG A 412 -1.93 21.12 -19.06
C ARG A 412 -2.13 22.06 -20.25
N LEU A 413 -2.86 21.57 -21.26
CA LEU A 413 -3.21 22.34 -22.47
C LEU A 413 -4.06 23.58 -22.14
N ALA A 414 -5.00 23.44 -21.20
CA ALA A 414 -5.84 24.51 -20.68
C ALA A 414 -6.27 24.21 -19.25
N LYS A 415 -7.06 25.09 -18.62
CA LYS A 415 -7.56 24.87 -17.25
C LYS A 415 -8.32 23.54 -17.08
N ILE A 416 -9.03 23.11 -18.12
CA ILE A 416 -9.92 21.93 -18.08
C ILE A 416 -9.31 20.68 -18.75
N HIS A 417 -8.19 20.82 -19.48
CA HIS A 417 -7.59 19.76 -20.30
C HIS A 417 -6.20 19.38 -19.77
N MET A 418 -5.99 18.09 -19.52
CA MET A 418 -4.70 17.56 -19.09
C MET A 418 -4.38 16.25 -19.83
N LEU A 419 -3.19 16.18 -20.40
CA LEU A 419 -2.60 14.96 -20.93
C LEU A 419 -1.57 14.42 -19.93
N THR A 420 -1.52 13.11 -19.78
CA THR A 420 -0.52 12.43 -18.95
C THR A 420 0.04 11.26 -19.71
N PHE A 421 1.35 11.27 -19.92
CA PHE A 421 2.12 10.14 -20.37
C PHE A 421 2.89 9.56 -19.18
N ASN A 422 2.92 8.25 -19.06
CA ASN A 422 3.71 7.56 -18.06
C ASN A 422 4.39 6.34 -18.69
N HIS A 423 5.63 6.09 -18.28
CA HIS A 423 6.39 4.91 -18.67
C HIS A 423 7.12 4.33 -17.46
N VAL A 424 6.91 3.05 -17.21
CA VAL A 424 7.55 2.27 -16.14
C VAL A 424 8.37 1.16 -16.77
N LEU A 425 9.66 1.15 -16.45
CA LEU A 425 10.62 0.11 -16.75
C LEU A 425 10.89 -0.67 -15.46
N ASN A 426 10.80 -2.00 -15.52
CA ASN A 426 11.29 -2.89 -14.48
C ASN A 426 12.13 -4.00 -15.12
N THR A 427 13.39 -4.15 -14.72
CA THR A 427 14.24 -5.26 -15.15
C THR A 427 14.71 -6.04 -13.94
N PHE A 428 14.72 -7.36 -14.05
CA PHE A 428 15.11 -8.26 -12.98
C PHE A 428 16.05 -9.34 -13.51
N ARG A 429 17.08 -9.67 -12.75
CA ARG A 429 17.96 -10.81 -12.99
C ARG A 429 18.29 -11.49 -11.66
N ARG A 430 18.10 -12.82 -11.59
CA ARG A 430 18.54 -13.67 -10.48
C ARG A 430 19.60 -14.64 -10.95
N SER A 431 20.67 -14.74 -10.17
CA SER A 431 21.56 -15.91 -10.17
C SER A 431 21.50 -16.58 -8.80
N ASN A 432 21.68 -17.90 -8.80
CA ASN A 432 21.75 -18.68 -7.58
C ASN A 432 23.12 -19.33 -7.48
N THR A 433 23.65 -19.38 -6.28
CA THR A 433 24.91 -20.04 -5.95
C THR A 433 24.67 -21.06 -4.85
N SER A 434 25.00 -22.32 -5.11
CA SER A 434 25.05 -23.37 -4.09
C SER A 434 26.31 -23.24 -3.25
N LEU A 435 26.14 -23.26 -1.93
CA LEU A 435 27.18 -23.17 -0.90
C LEU A 435 27.32 -24.49 -0.11
N LEU A 436 26.65 -25.56 -0.56
CA LEU A 436 26.70 -26.89 0.09
C LEU A 436 28.07 -27.57 -0.08
N ALA A 437 28.72 -27.37 -1.23
CA ALA A 437 30.05 -27.93 -1.50
C ALA A 437 31.16 -26.96 -1.06
N LYS A 438 32.40 -27.47 -0.93
CA LYS A 438 33.58 -26.63 -0.63
C LYS A 438 33.86 -25.58 -1.71
N MET A 439 33.48 -25.86 -2.96
CA MET A 439 33.52 -24.90 -4.06
C MET A 439 32.10 -24.43 -4.36
N GLU A 440 31.94 -23.12 -4.50
CA GLU A 440 30.67 -22.52 -4.90
C GLU A 440 30.30 -22.96 -6.32
N SER A 441 29.03 -23.31 -6.54
CA SER A 441 28.50 -23.66 -7.86
C SER A 441 27.36 -22.70 -8.22
N GLU A 442 27.55 -21.90 -9.25
CA GLU A 442 26.50 -21.00 -9.77
C GLU A 442 25.62 -21.75 -10.79
N ASP A 443 24.31 -21.48 -10.77
CA ASP A 443 23.38 -22.01 -11.75
C ASP A 443 23.80 -21.58 -13.17
N ALA A 444 23.82 -22.52 -14.11
CA ALA A 444 24.25 -22.26 -15.49
C ALA A 444 23.32 -21.30 -16.26
N ILE A 445 22.06 -21.17 -15.84
CA ILE A 445 21.04 -20.37 -16.53
C ILE A 445 20.42 -19.35 -15.58
N ALA A 446 20.74 -18.07 -15.81
CA ALA A 446 20.13 -16.98 -15.07
C ALA A 446 18.64 -16.80 -15.40
N LYS A 447 17.88 -16.33 -14.41
CA LYS A 447 16.44 -16.01 -14.53
C LYS A 447 16.28 -14.51 -14.75
N GLU A 448 15.64 -14.09 -15.84
CA GLU A 448 15.61 -12.69 -16.30
C GLU A 448 14.20 -12.25 -16.71
N THR A 449 13.80 -11.03 -16.33
CA THR A 449 12.57 -10.40 -16.85
C THR A 449 12.79 -8.95 -17.23
N HIS A 450 12.10 -8.50 -18.27
CA HIS A 450 11.93 -7.08 -18.58
C HIS A 450 10.44 -6.76 -18.72
N LYS A 451 9.94 -5.85 -17.87
CA LYS A 451 8.57 -5.35 -17.90
C LYS A 451 8.60 -3.89 -18.29
N ASN A 452 7.87 -3.55 -19.35
CA ASN A 452 7.68 -2.19 -19.82
C ASN A 452 6.19 -1.89 -19.85
N ILE A 453 5.77 -0.84 -19.16
CA ILE A 453 4.38 -0.40 -19.12
C ILE A 453 4.34 1.06 -19.53
N SER A 454 3.70 1.34 -20.66
CA SER A 454 3.48 2.68 -21.18
C SER A 454 2.01 3.03 -21.11
N GLY A 455 1.66 4.20 -20.60
CA GLY A 455 0.28 4.65 -20.54
C GLY A 455 0.12 6.08 -21.02
N LEU A 456 -1.01 6.34 -21.66
CA LEU A 456 -1.43 7.68 -22.08
C LEU A 456 -2.85 7.90 -21.58
N SER A 457 -3.09 9.03 -20.91
CA SER A 457 -4.42 9.44 -20.47
C SER A 457 -4.73 10.88 -20.84
N TYR A 458 -5.99 11.12 -21.17
CA TYR A 458 -6.57 12.44 -21.33
C TYR A 458 -7.65 12.65 -20.26
N ARG A 459 -7.53 13.77 -19.55
CA ARG A 459 -8.45 14.17 -18.49
C ARG A 459 -9.15 15.48 -18.85
N LEU A 460 -10.46 15.48 -18.68
CA LEU A 460 -11.35 16.61 -18.89
C LEU A 460 -12.06 16.97 -17.57
N MET A 461 -11.91 18.22 -17.13
CA MET A 461 -12.55 18.76 -15.91
C MET A 461 -13.22 20.11 -16.20
N PRO A 462 -14.43 20.12 -16.81
CA PRO A 462 -15.09 21.37 -17.22
C PRO A 462 -15.55 22.23 -16.03
N SER A 463 -15.85 21.59 -14.90
CA SER A 463 -16.26 22.24 -13.64
C SER A 463 -15.75 21.41 -12.45
N ASP A 464 -15.90 21.95 -11.25
CA ASP A 464 -15.57 21.24 -10.01
C ASP A 464 -16.49 20.02 -9.73
N ASN A 465 -17.63 19.94 -10.42
CA ASN A 465 -18.63 18.88 -10.24
C ASN A 465 -18.43 17.68 -11.18
N TRP A 466 -17.56 17.81 -12.20
CA TRP A 466 -17.36 16.80 -13.24
C TRP A 466 -15.88 16.52 -13.47
N ASN A 467 -15.49 15.24 -13.49
CA ASN A 467 -14.14 14.82 -13.88
C ASN A 467 -14.25 13.54 -14.72
N LEU A 468 -13.70 13.56 -15.93
CA LEU A 468 -13.65 12.43 -16.85
C LEU A 468 -12.20 12.16 -17.22
N SER A 469 -11.80 10.88 -17.22
CA SER A 469 -10.49 10.43 -17.67
C SER A 469 -10.67 9.25 -18.62
N VAL A 470 -10.05 9.32 -19.79
CA VAL A 470 -9.95 8.21 -20.75
C VAL A 470 -8.48 7.87 -20.95
N PHE A 471 -8.15 6.59 -21.09
CA PHE A 471 -6.76 6.16 -21.16
C PHE A 471 -6.54 4.85 -21.91
N GLY A 472 -5.32 4.68 -22.40
CA GLY A 472 -4.79 3.44 -22.96
C GLY A 472 -3.46 3.07 -22.29
N LYS A 473 -3.18 1.77 -22.20
CA LYS A 473 -1.96 1.20 -21.62
C LYS A 473 -1.42 0.11 -22.55
N TYR A 474 -0.11 0.08 -22.73
CA TYR A 474 0.63 -0.95 -23.44
C TYR A 474 1.55 -1.67 -22.46
N TYR A 475 1.45 -2.98 -22.41
CA TYR A 475 2.24 -3.86 -21.56
C TYR A 475 3.15 -4.71 -22.45
N SER A 476 4.43 -4.76 -22.11
CA SER A 476 5.40 -5.66 -22.73
C SER A 476 6.19 -6.39 -21.65
N LEU A 477 6.25 -7.72 -21.78
CA LEU A 477 6.95 -8.62 -20.89
C LEU A 477 7.89 -9.50 -21.70
N TYR A 478 9.18 -9.43 -21.39
CA TYR A 478 10.19 -10.42 -21.76
C TYR A 478 10.50 -11.28 -20.53
N VAL A 479 10.60 -12.58 -20.73
CA VAL A 479 11.02 -13.57 -19.74
C VAL A 479 12.07 -14.47 -20.36
N ALA A 480 13.14 -14.74 -19.61
CA ALA A 480 14.09 -15.81 -19.91
C ALA A 480 14.44 -16.58 -18.65
N GLY A 481 14.58 -17.89 -18.76
CA GLY A 481 14.95 -18.74 -17.63
C GLY A 481 15.10 -20.21 -18.01
N PRO A 482 15.46 -21.06 -17.04
CA PRO A 482 15.60 -22.49 -17.25
C PRO A 482 14.22 -23.14 -17.44
N MET A 483 14.10 -24.03 -18.41
CA MET A 483 12.94 -24.89 -18.61
C MET A 483 13.42 -26.33 -18.78
N ALA A 484 12.84 -27.25 -18.02
CA ALA A 484 13.18 -28.66 -18.11
C ALA A 484 12.83 -29.21 -19.50
N THR A 485 13.74 -29.95 -20.11
CA THR A 485 13.53 -30.62 -21.41
C THR A 485 12.89 -32.00 -21.26
N THR A 486 12.98 -32.60 -20.07
CA THR A 486 12.45 -33.92 -19.75
C THR A 486 11.48 -33.86 -18.57
N THR A 487 10.66 -34.90 -18.43
CA THR A 487 9.78 -35.10 -17.27
C THR A 487 10.56 -35.32 -15.96
N ASN A 488 11.80 -35.83 -16.06
CA ASN A 488 12.67 -36.09 -14.91
C ASN A 488 13.36 -34.82 -14.40
N GLN A 489 13.25 -33.70 -15.12
CA GLN A 489 13.88 -32.42 -14.78
C GLN A 489 15.40 -32.51 -14.58
N ASP A 490 16.05 -33.39 -15.35
CA ASP A 490 17.50 -33.64 -15.32
C ASP A 490 18.30 -32.73 -16.27
N ASP A 491 17.64 -32.17 -17.29
CA ASP A 491 18.24 -31.26 -18.25
C ASP A 491 17.39 -29.98 -18.43
N TYR A 492 18.07 -28.83 -18.49
CA TYR A 492 17.46 -27.51 -18.54
C TYR A 492 18.03 -26.69 -19.69
N VAL A 493 17.13 -26.09 -20.48
CA VAL A 493 17.49 -25.18 -21.56
C VAL A 493 16.99 -23.77 -21.27
N ARG A 494 17.77 -22.76 -21.69
CA ARG A 494 17.37 -21.36 -21.57
C ARG A 494 16.25 -21.09 -22.58
N THR A 495 15.05 -20.84 -22.06
CA THR A 495 13.87 -20.54 -22.87
C THR A 495 13.49 -19.08 -22.73
N THR A 496 13.15 -18.43 -23.84
CA THR A 496 12.75 -17.02 -23.87
C THR A 496 11.31 -16.86 -24.33
N ARG A 497 10.54 -15.94 -23.73
CA ARG A 497 9.16 -15.62 -24.10
C ARG A 497 8.94 -14.11 -24.11
N ASN A 498 8.19 -13.66 -25.10
CA ASN A 498 7.75 -12.28 -25.25
C ASN A 498 6.22 -12.22 -25.27
N MET A 499 5.65 -11.29 -24.49
CA MET A 499 4.21 -11.14 -24.36
C MET A 499 3.85 -9.66 -24.36
N ASN A 500 2.96 -9.27 -25.27
CA ASN A 500 2.50 -7.89 -25.40
C ASN A 500 0.98 -7.83 -25.23
N SER A 501 0.47 -6.78 -24.61
CA SER A 501 -0.96 -6.61 -24.37
C SER A 501 -1.35 -5.13 -24.38
N ILE A 502 -2.58 -4.83 -24.79
CA ILE A 502 -3.13 -3.47 -24.82
C ILE A 502 -4.36 -3.42 -23.91
N GLY A 503 -4.29 -2.56 -22.90
CA GLY A 503 -5.41 -2.23 -22.02
C GLY A 503 -5.95 -0.84 -22.32
N TYR A 504 -7.20 -0.60 -21.96
CA TYR A 504 -7.85 0.71 -22.12
C TYR A 504 -8.99 0.85 -21.12
N GLY A 505 -9.37 2.09 -20.82
CA GLY A 505 -10.45 2.33 -19.87
C GLY A 505 -10.89 3.77 -19.80
N ALA A 506 -11.92 3.98 -19.01
CA ALA A 506 -12.48 5.28 -18.71
C ALA A 506 -12.95 5.32 -17.24
N ALA A 507 -12.77 6.46 -16.61
CA ALA A 507 -13.25 6.73 -15.26
C ALA A 507 -13.91 8.10 -15.22
N GLY A 508 -15.05 8.19 -14.55
CA GLY A 508 -15.84 9.41 -14.44
C GLY A 508 -16.38 9.61 -13.03
N THR A 509 -16.45 10.86 -12.60
CA THR A 509 -17.15 11.26 -11.37
C THR A 509 -18.07 12.44 -11.61
N TYR A 510 -19.19 12.43 -10.89
CA TYR A 510 -20.16 13.50 -10.89
C TYR A 510 -20.69 13.77 -9.48
N PHE A 511 -20.71 15.05 -9.08
CA PHE A 511 -21.35 15.50 -7.86
C PHE A 511 -22.84 15.77 -8.13
N ILE A 512 -23.70 14.89 -7.63
CA ILE A 512 -25.16 14.96 -7.82
C ILE A 512 -25.75 16.05 -6.90
N LEU A 513 -25.28 16.11 -5.65
CA LEU A 513 -25.65 17.11 -4.65
C LEU A 513 -24.39 17.54 -3.87
N PRO A 514 -24.42 18.67 -3.14
CA PRO A 514 -23.33 19.03 -2.23
C PRO A 514 -23.05 17.90 -1.23
N GLY A 515 -21.89 17.25 -1.40
CA GLY A 515 -21.44 16.12 -0.59
C GLY A 515 -21.78 14.74 -1.16
N LEU A 516 -22.70 14.60 -2.13
CA LEU A 516 -23.06 13.33 -2.76
C LEU A 516 -22.36 13.19 -4.12
N GLN A 517 -21.48 12.19 -4.23
CA GLN A 517 -20.65 11.94 -5.38
C GLN A 517 -20.87 10.52 -5.90
N ALA A 518 -21.13 10.40 -7.20
CA ALA A 518 -21.11 9.14 -7.93
C ALA A 518 -19.80 8.99 -8.70
N LYS A 519 -19.28 7.76 -8.77
CA LYS A 519 -18.11 7.37 -9.55
C LYS A 519 -18.42 6.11 -10.34
N LEU A 520 -18.08 6.11 -11.62
CA LEU A 520 -18.20 4.97 -12.52
C LEU A 520 -16.88 4.80 -13.27
N SER A 521 -16.37 3.58 -13.34
CA SER A 521 -15.14 3.30 -14.07
C SER A 521 -15.18 1.93 -14.74
N TYR A 522 -14.61 1.85 -15.93
CA TYR A 522 -14.37 0.61 -16.67
C TYR A 522 -12.91 0.52 -17.11
N GLU A 523 -12.32 -0.66 -17.06
CA GLU A 523 -10.98 -0.92 -17.60
C GLU A 523 -10.86 -2.36 -18.13
N LYS A 524 -10.26 -2.51 -19.32
CA LYS A 524 -9.63 -3.75 -19.77
C LYS A 524 -8.21 -3.78 -19.23
N ALA A 525 -8.00 -4.51 -18.14
CA ALA A 525 -6.74 -4.56 -17.43
C ALA A 525 -6.00 -5.88 -17.68
N TYR A 526 -4.68 -5.85 -17.58
CA TYR A 526 -3.81 -7.03 -17.66
C TYR A 526 -2.91 -7.09 -16.45
N ARG A 527 -2.74 -8.28 -15.85
CA ARG A 527 -1.78 -8.54 -14.78
C ARG A 527 -0.62 -9.32 -15.35
N LEU A 528 0.60 -8.78 -15.28
CA LEU A 528 1.78 -9.53 -15.69
C LEU A 528 2.18 -10.48 -14.55
N PRO A 529 2.64 -11.72 -14.85
CA PRO A 529 3.10 -12.64 -13.82
C PRO A 529 4.26 -12.04 -13.02
N THR A 530 4.27 -12.29 -11.71
CA THR A 530 5.32 -11.80 -10.80
C THR A 530 6.60 -12.63 -10.91
N ILE A 531 7.72 -12.08 -10.43
CA ILE A 531 9.01 -12.79 -10.37
C ILE A 531 8.86 -14.13 -9.64
N GLU A 532 8.18 -14.14 -8.50
CA GLU A 532 7.97 -15.35 -7.69
C GLU A 532 7.06 -16.38 -8.38
N GLU A 533 6.08 -15.94 -9.19
CA GLU A 533 5.26 -16.86 -9.99
C GLU A 533 6.04 -17.54 -11.11
N MET A 534 6.97 -16.82 -11.73
CA MET A 534 7.75 -17.32 -12.86
C MET A 534 9.00 -18.09 -12.43
N PHE A 535 9.62 -17.69 -11.31
CA PHE A 535 10.94 -18.15 -10.90
C PHE A 535 11.00 -18.78 -9.52
N GLY A 536 9.92 -18.71 -8.72
CA GLY A 536 9.87 -19.19 -7.35
C GLY A 536 10.56 -18.26 -6.35
N ASP A 537 10.63 -18.69 -5.10
CA ASP A 537 11.34 -18.02 -4.01
C ASP A 537 12.63 -18.74 -3.58
N GLU A 538 13.01 -19.78 -4.32
CA GLU A 538 14.12 -20.70 -4.02
C GLU A 538 13.94 -21.43 -2.66
N ASP A 539 12.71 -21.59 -2.17
CA ASP A 539 12.41 -22.24 -0.89
C ASP A 539 11.07 -23.01 -0.94
N LEU A 540 9.94 -22.33 -0.68
CA LEU A 540 8.61 -22.96 -0.59
C LEU A 540 7.79 -22.83 -1.89
N GLU A 541 8.18 -21.94 -2.80
CA GLU A 541 7.47 -21.62 -4.04
C GLU A 541 8.25 -22.09 -5.27
N MET A 542 7.59 -22.89 -6.09
CA MET A 542 8.08 -23.33 -7.40
C MET A 542 7.66 -22.34 -8.49
N GLY A 543 8.62 -21.94 -9.32
CA GLY A 543 8.38 -21.06 -10.46
C GLY A 543 8.01 -21.81 -11.74
N ASP A 544 7.20 -21.18 -12.59
CA ASP A 544 6.91 -21.65 -13.94
C ASP A 544 6.94 -20.49 -14.95
N ILE A 545 7.90 -20.52 -15.88
CA ILE A 545 8.05 -19.50 -16.93
C ILE A 545 6.94 -19.57 -18.01
N SER A 546 6.11 -20.62 -17.98
CA SER A 546 4.98 -20.83 -18.90
C SER A 546 3.76 -19.99 -18.53
N ILE A 547 3.71 -19.46 -17.30
CA ILE A 547 2.59 -18.65 -16.79
C ILE A 547 2.32 -17.45 -17.71
N LYS A 548 1.04 -17.28 -18.05
CA LYS A 548 0.55 -16.21 -18.93
C LYS A 548 -0.05 -15.05 -18.12
N PRO A 549 0.00 -13.80 -18.62
CA PRO A 549 -0.72 -12.68 -18.05
C PRO A 549 -2.20 -12.95 -17.91
N GLU A 550 -2.78 -12.44 -16.83
CA GLU A 550 -4.24 -12.42 -16.66
C GLU A 550 -4.82 -11.27 -17.48
N SER A 551 -6.06 -11.44 -17.96
CA SER A 551 -6.82 -10.33 -18.53
C SER A 551 -8.17 -10.21 -17.83
N SER A 552 -8.59 -8.98 -17.54
CA SER A 552 -9.84 -8.77 -16.80
C SER A 552 -10.62 -7.58 -17.34
N ASP A 553 -11.93 -7.78 -17.49
CA ASP A 553 -12.89 -6.71 -17.76
C ASP A 553 -13.44 -6.21 -16.42
N ASN A 554 -13.09 -4.98 -16.05
CA ASN A 554 -13.33 -4.44 -14.71
C ASN A 554 -14.34 -3.31 -14.76
N LEU A 555 -15.44 -3.43 -13.99
CA LEU A 555 -16.45 -2.38 -13.81
C LEU A 555 -16.60 -2.03 -12.33
N ASN A 556 -16.57 -0.75 -11.99
CA ASN A 556 -16.81 -0.24 -10.64
C ASN A 556 -17.85 0.86 -10.63
N PHE A 557 -18.75 0.80 -9.68
CA PHE A 557 -19.66 1.89 -9.36
C PHE A 557 -19.57 2.19 -7.86
N ASN A 558 -19.41 3.47 -7.51
CA ASN A 558 -19.35 3.90 -6.12
C ASN A 558 -20.22 5.14 -5.91
N LEU A 559 -20.94 5.15 -4.81
CA LEU A 559 -21.71 6.29 -4.33
C LEU A 559 -21.16 6.68 -2.96
N SER A 560 -20.77 7.94 -2.80
CA SER A 560 -20.23 8.45 -1.54
C SER A 560 -20.95 9.72 -1.12
N TYR A 561 -21.21 9.84 0.17
CA TYR A 561 -21.79 11.01 0.81
C TYR A 561 -20.84 11.50 1.90
N ASN A 562 -20.41 12.75 1.80
CA ASN A 562 -19.52 13.36 2.79
C ASN A 562 -19.99 14.79 3.10
N ARG A 563 -20.41 15.02 4.35
CA ARG A 563 -20.86 16.35 4.77
C ARG A 563 -20.62 16.59 6.26
N THR A 564 -20.34 17.86 6.58
CA THR A 564 -20.18 18.34 7.95
C THR A 564 -21.27 19.36 8.25
N PHE A 565 -21.95 19.20 9.38
CA PHE A 565 -23.05 20.04 9.84
C PHE A 565 -22.78 20.46 11.29
N GLY A 566 -22.31 21.69 11.48
CA GLY A 566 -21.90 22.16 12.80
C GLY A 566 -20.81 21.27 13.40
N ARG A 567 -21.13 20.57 14.49
CA ARG A 567 -20.23 19.61 15.16
C ARG A 567 -20.30 18.19 14.59
N HIS A 568 -21.23 17.89 13.69
CA HIS A 568 -21.41 16.54 13.15
C HIS A 568 -20.66 16.40 11.84
N SER A 569 -19.91 15.31 11.67
CA SER A 569 -19.35 14.91 10.37
C SER A 569 -19.86 13.54 9.99
N VAL A 570 -20.42 13.40 8.80
CA VAL A 570 -20.92 12.14 8.26
C VAL A 570 -20.19 11.82 6.97
N TYR A 571 -19.64 10.61 6.92
CA TYR A 571 -19.11 9.99 5.71
C TYR A 571 -19.77 8.63 5.52
N MET A 572 -20.30 8.38 4.33
CA MET A 572 -20.84 7.09 3.92
C MET A 572 -20.37 6.79 2.50
N GLU A 573 -20.01 5.55 2.22
CA GLU A 573 -19.62 5.09 0.90
C GLU A 573 -20.18 3.70 0.66
N GLY A 574 -20.78 3.49 -0.51
CA GLY A 574 -21.21 2.19 -1.00
C GLY A 574 -20.60 1.95 -2.38
N GLY A 575 -19.94 0.81 -2.54
CA GLY A 575 -19.29 0.40 -3.78
C GLY A 575 -19.81 -0.94 -4.26
N VAL A 576 -19.96 -1.11 -5.58
CA VAL A 576 -20.18 -2.41 -6.22
C VAL A 576 -19.14 -2.63 -7.29
N ILE A 577 -18.69 -3.88 -7.39
CA ILE A 577 -17.68 -4.31 -8.34
C ILE A 577 -18.16 -5.49 -9.19
N TYR A 578 -17.69 -5.51 -10.42
CA TYR A 578 -17.82 -6.64 -11.33
C TYR A 578 -16.49 -6.86 -12.05
N ARG A 579 -16.04 -8.11 -12.11
CA ARG A 579 -14.79 -8.52 -12.75
C ARG A 579 -14.98 -9.82 -13.49
N ASN A 580 -14.55 -9.87 -14.73
CA ASN A 580 -14.49 -11.09 -15.53
C ASN A 580 -13.04 -11.37 -15.92
N THR A 581 -12.37 -12.19 -15.13
CA THR A 581 -10.94 -12.47 -15.25
C THR A 581 -10.73 -13.76 -16.04
N LYS A 582 -9.78 -13.73 -16.97
CA LYS A 582 -9.32 -14.86 -17.78
C LYS A 582 -7.84 -15.12 -17.50
N ASP A 583 -7.44 -16.38 -17.68
CA ASP A 583 -6.11 -16.88 -17.36
C ASP A 583 -5.71 -16.65 -15.90
N TYR A 584 -6.70 -16.62 -14.99
CA TYR A 584 -6.52 -16.38 -13.55
C TYR A 584 -5.41 -17.26 -12.97
N ILE A 585 -4.41 -16.64 -12.36
CA ILE A 585 -3.24 -17.27 -11.76
C ILE A 585 -3.58 -17.62 -10.31
N GLN A 586 -3.67 -18.91 -10.04
CA GLN A 586 -3.96 -19.45 -8.72
C GLN A 586 -2.72 -20.09 -8.11
N ARG A 587 -2.49 -19.83 -6.82
CA ARG A 587 -1.52 -20.56 -6.00
C ARG A 587 -2.13 -21.85 -5.48
N ASN A 588 -1.51 -22.98 -5.79
CA ASN A 588 -1.91 -24.31 -5.35
C ASN A 588 -0.78 -24.99 -4.57
N ILE A 589 -1.15 -25.92 -3.69
CA ILE A 589 -0.18 -26.76 -2.95
C ILE A 589 0.18 -27.96 -3.83
N ALA A 590 1.46 -28.21 -4.00
CA ALA A 590 2.04 -29.38 -4.65
C ALA A 590 2.67 -30.32 -3.61
N ASP A 591 2.41 -31.61 -3.75
CA ASP A 591 3.05 -32.66 -2.95
C ASP A 591 4.41 -33.01 -3.57
N LEU A 592 5.47 -32.99 -2.75
CA LEU A 592 6.85 -33.28 -3.16
C LEU A 592 7.29 -34.71 -2.79
N SER A 593 6.36 -35.58 -2.36
CA SER A 593 6.62 -36.90 -1.76
C SER A 593 7.26 -36.81 -0.37
N GLY A 594 7.12 -37.88 0.42
CA GLY A 594 7.68 -37.97 1.77
C GLY A 594 7.10 -36.98 2.79
N GLY A 595 5.85 -36.51 2.60
CA GLY A 595 5.19 -35.57 3.50
C GLY A 595 5.64 -34.11 3.36
N LYS A 596 6.39 -33.80 2.28
CA LYS A 596 6.88 -32.45 1.98
C LYS A 596 5.94 -31.77 0.98
N TYR A 597 5.74 -30.47 1.16
CA TYR A 597 4.85 -29.68 0.32
C TYR A 597 5.54 -28.41 -0.16
N ALA A 598 5.31 -28.06 -1.42
CA ALA A 598 5.63 -26.76 -1.98
C ALA A 598 4.34 -26.09 -2.48
N ALA A 599 4.45 -24.83 -2.85
CA ALA A 599 3.42 -24.13 -3.58
C ALA A 599 3.85 -23.92 -5.04
N LYS A 600 2.88 -23.95 -5.95
CA LYS A 600 3.08 -23.67 -7.37
C LYS A 600 1.94 -22.81 -7.88
N TYR A 601 2.23 -22.04 -8.93
CA TYR A 601 1.22 -21.23 -9.60
C TYR A 601 0.76 -21.90 -10.89
N ILE A 602 -0.53 -21.79 -11.20
CA ILE A 602 -1.10 -22.27 -12.45
C ILE A 602 -2.06 -21.22 -13.04
N ASN A 603 -2.16 -21.15 -14.37
CA ASN A 603 -3.27 -20.43 -15.02
C ASN A 603 -4.55 -21.28 -14.91
N TYR A 604 -5.34 -21.05 -13.85
CA TYR A 604 -6.59 -21.75 -13.52
C TYR A 604 -7.72 -21.50 -14.51
N GLY A 605 -7.73 -20.37 -15.25
CA GLY A 605 -8.71 -20.12 -16.31
C GLY A 605 -9.64 -18.93 -16.04
N LYS A 606 -10.97 -19.15 -16.04
CA LYS A 606 -11.96 -18.06 -15.96
C LYS A 606 -12.57 -17.92 -14.57
N VAL A 607 -12.48 -16.73 -13.99
CA VAL A 607 -13.04 -16.39 -12.67
C VAL A 607 -13.94 -15.17 -12.79
N LEU A 608 -15.12 -15.26 -12.17
CA LEU A 608 -16.08 -14.16 -12.09
C LEU A 608 -16.12 -13.64 -10.65
N THR A 609 -15.86 -12.36 -10.47
CA THR A 609 -15.97 -11.70 -9.16
C THR A 609 -17.07 -10.66 -9.17
N LYS A 610 -17.97 -10.76 -8.20
CA LYS A 610 -19.03 -9.78 -7.92
C LYS A 610 -19.01 -9.45 -6.45
N GLY A 611 -19.09 -8.19 -6.08
CA GLY A 611 -19.07 -7.85 -4.66
C GLY A 611 -19.53 -6.44 -4.39
N TYR A 612 -19.72 -6.17 -3.10
CA TYR A 612 -20.05 -4.84 -2.62
C TYR A 612 -19.31 -4.53 -1.32
N THR A 613 -19.06 -3.24 -1.14
CA THR A 613 -18.42 -2.68 0.05
C THR A 613 -19.30 -1.56 0.59
N VAL A 614 -19.42 -1.48 1.90
CA VAL A 614 -20.15 -0.41 2.59
C VAL A 614 -19.26 0.11 3.70
N SER A 615 -19.11 1.42 3.77
CA SER A 615 -18.33 2.10 4.78
C SER A 615 -19.10 3.27 5.33
N ALA A 616 -19.08 3.43 6.64
CA ALA A 616 -19.73 4.55 7.31
C ALA A 616 -18.81 5.07 8.42
N ARG A 617 -18.74 6.38 8.56
CA ARG A 617 -18.04 7.04 9.64
C ARG A 617 -18.82 8.27 10.10
N TYR A 618 -18.99 8.37 11.40
CA TYR A 618 -19.63 9.47 12.08
C TYR A 618 -18.66 10.09 13.07
N GLY A 619 -18.59 11.41 13.07
CA GLY A 619 -17.82 12.18 14.03
C GLY A 619 -18.71 13.17 14.74
N PHE A 620 -18.48 13.32 16.04
CA PHE A 620 -19.16 14.31 16.87
C PHE A 620 -18.16 15.21 17.60
N GLY A 621 -18.16 16.49 17.20
CA GLY A 621 -17.18 17.48 17.61
C GLY A 621 -15.77 16.94 17.39
N ASN A 622 -14.87 17.25 18.30
CA ASN A 622 -13.54 16.64 18.34
C ASN A 622 -13.43 15.62 19.50
N TRP A 623 -14.54 14.96 19.85
CA TRP A 623 -14.66 14.12 21.05
C TRP A 623 -14.80 12.64 20.71
N VAL A 624 -15.55 12.30 19.65
CA VAL A 624 -15.85 10.92 19.30
C VAL A 624 -15.77 10.73 17.78
N SER A 625 -15.14 9.63 17.36
CA SER A 625 -15.26 9.08 16.01
C SER A 625 -15.75 7.63 16.09
N ILE A 626 -16.76 7.30 15.31
CA ILE A 626 -17.31 5.94 15.17
C ILE A 626 -17.25 5.59 13.70
N GLY A 627 -16.68 4.44 13.38
CA GLY A 627 -16.56 3.98 12.00
C GLY A 627 -16.78 2.49 11.87
N GLY A 628 -17.03 2.05 10.64
CA GLY A 628 -16.99 0.65 10.28
C GLY A 628 -17.07 0.42 8.79
N ASN A 629 -16.60 -0.76 8.40
CA ASN A 629 -16.60 -1.23 7.03
C ASN A 629 -17.18 -2.64 6.97
N PHE A 630 -17.90 -2.93 5.90
CA PHE A 630 -18.44 -4.24 5.59
C PHE A 630 -18.11 -4.58 4.14
N THR A 631 -17.61 -5.79 3.91
CA THR A 631 -17.25 -6.26 2.58
C THR A 631 -17.80 -7.65 2.34
N LYS A 632 -18.44 -7.85 1.18
CA LYS A 632 -18.87 -9.17 0.71
C LYS A 632 -18.46 -9.37 -0.76
N MET A 633 -17.69 -10.42 -1.02
CA MET A 633 -17.02 -10.67 -2.30
C MET A 633 -17.30 -12.09 -2.80
N ASP A 634 -18.15 -12.21 -3.81
CA ASP A 634 -18.47 -13.48 -4.45
C ASP A 634 -17.51 -13.76 -5.62
N VAL A 635 -16.41 -14.45 -5.32
CA VAL A 635 -15.40 -14.93 -6.29
C VAL A 635 -15.71 -16.37 -6.66
N ARG A 636 -16.06 -16.64 -7.92
CA ARG A 636 -16.46 -17.98 -8.40
C ARG A 636 -15.73 -18.42 -9.65
N ASP A 637 -15.54 -19.72 -9.74
CA ASP A 637 -15.13 -20.39 -10.96
C ASP A 637 -16.21 -20.18 -12.05
N ASN A 638 -15.78 -19.73 -13.23
CA ASN A 638 -16.66 -19.49 -14.38
C ASN A 638 -16.20 -20.27 -15.63
N MET A 639 -15.51 -21.39 -15.43
CA MET A 639 -15.03 -22.31 -16.46
C MET A 639 -15.89 -23.58 -16.46
N LYS A 640 -16.56 -23.88 -17.58
CA LYS A 640 -17.45 -25.06 -17.69
C LYS A 640 -16.71 -26.38 -17.86
N THR A 641 -15.53 -26.32 -18.49
CA THR A 641 -14.67 -27.48 -18.75
C THR A 641 -13.48 -27.46 -17.80
N SER A 642 -12.92 -28.64 -17.53
CA SER A 642 -11.66 -28.76 -16.79
C SER A 642 -10.53 -27.95 -17.45
N ILE A 643 -9.56 -27.57 -16.65
CA ILE A 643 -8.40 -26.76 -17.06
C ILE A 643 -7.51 -27.54 -18.02
N SER A 644 -7.39 -28.85 -17.80
CA SER A 644 -6.49 -29.75 -18.52
C SER A 644 -7.19 -30.72 -19.47
N SER A 645 -8.53 -30.70 -19.54
CA SER A 645 -9.28 -31.64 -20.38
C SER A 645 -10.63 -31.08 -20.81
N SER A 646 -11.23 -31.71 -21.83
CA SER A 646 -12.59 -31.40 -22.29
C SER A 646 -13.69 -31.91 -21.35
N ALA A 647 -13.34 -32.51 -20.22
CA ALA A 647 -14.31 -32.99 -19.23
C ALA A 647 -15.02 -31.82 -18.52
N GLU A 648 -16.19 -32.08 -17.93
CA GLU A 648 -16.92 -31.08 -17.15
C GLU A 648 -16.14 -30.66 -15.89
N ASN A 649 -16.13 -29.35 -15.60
CA ASN A 649 -15.53 -28.83 -14.39
C ASN A 649 -16.47 -29.02 -13.19
N LEU A 650 -16.11 -29.91 -12.27
CA LEU A 650 -16.86 -30.16 -11.04
C LEU A 650 -16.97 -28.91 -10.15
N ALA A 651 -15.99 -28.00 -10.20
CA ALA A 651 -15.98 -26.75 -9.43
C ALA A 651 -16.70 -25.60 -10.13
N TYR A 652 -17.34 -25.81 -11.29
CA TYR A 652 -18.02 -24.73 -12.01
C TYR A 652 -19.07 -24.03 -11.13
N LYS A 653 -18.98 -22.69 -11.05
CA LYS A 653 -19.77 -21.80 -10.16
C LYS A 653 -19.55 -21.97 -8.67
N GLU A 654 -18.65 -22.86 -8.24
CA GLU A 654 -18.23 -22.93 -6.85
C GLU A 654 -17.35 -21.73 -6.50
N ARG A 655 -17.29 -21.42 -5.20
CA ARG A 655 -16.39 -20.37 -4.70
C ARG A 655 -14.95 -20.77 -4.94
N MET A 656 -14.13 -19.80 -5.32
CA MET A 656 -12.68 -20.00 -5.38
C MET A 656 -12.17 -20.31 -3.96
N PRO A 657 -11.32 -21.35 -3.80
CA PRO A 657 -10.86 -21.81 -2.50
C PRO A 657 -9.94 -20.81 -1.79
N ASN A 658 -9.89 -20.88 -0.46
CA ASN A 658 -8.97 -20.13 0.40
C ASN A 658 -9.02 -18.59 0.21
N LEU A 659 -10.20 -18.06 -0.09
CA LEU A 659 -10.48 -16.64 -0.21
C LEU A 659 -11.57 -16.21 0.78
N PRO A 660 -11.26 -15.31 1.73
CA PRO A 660 -12.27 -14.65 2.55
C PRO A 660 -13.30 -13.93 1.68
N TYR A 661 -14.58 -14.18 1.91
CA TYR A 661 -15.65 -13.60 1.09
C TYR A 661 -16.62 -12.71 1.87
N MET A 662 -16.53 -12.67 3.20
CA MET A 662 -17.33 -11.79 4.04
C MET A 662 -16.55 -11.41 5.30
N PHE A 663 -16.32 -10.12 5.49
CA PHE A 663 -15.60 -9.58 6.64
C PHE A 663 -16.07 -8.17 6.95
N ALA A 664 -15.94 -7.79 8.22
CA ALA A 664 -16.35 -6.49 8.71
C ALA A 664 -15.40 -6.00 9.80
N ASP A 665 -15.27 -4.68 9.92
CA ASP A 665 -14.55 -4.03 11.00
C ASP A 665 -15.33 -2.83 11.51
N SER A 666 -15.15 -2.51 12.78
CA SER A 666 -15.68 -1.28 13.36
C SER A 666 -14.73 -0.74 14.42
N ASP A 667 -14.77 0.58 14.57
CA ASP A 667 -13.98 1.31 15.56
C ASP A 667 -14.78 2.40 16.25
N VAL A 668 -14.46 2.60 17.53
CA VAL A 668 -14.92 3.74 18.32
C VAL A 668 -13.68 4.36 18.96
N THR A 669 -13.46 5.63 18.67
CA THR A 669 -12.35 6.42 19.24
C THR A 669 -12.89 7.62 20.01
N PHE A 670 -12.47 7.73 21.26
CA PHE A 670 -12.73 8.85 22.15
C PHE A 670 -11.47 9.73 22.27
N TYR A 671 -11.66 11.03 22.23
CA TYR A 671 -10.61 12.04 22.36
C TYR A 671 -10.92 12.97 23.53
N TRP A 672 -10.07 12.94 24.55
CA TRP A 672 -10.12 13.88 25.67
C TRP A 672 -9.00 14.91 25.52
N ARG A 673 -9.36 16.08 25.02
CA ARG A 673 -8.44 17.21 24.83
C ARG A 673 -8.22 17.97 26.13
N ASP A 674 -7.03 18.53 26.24
CA ASP A 674 -6.58 19.37 27.36
C ASP A 674 -6.70 18.67 28.73
N LEU A 675 -6.61 17.34 28.76
CA LEU A 675 -6.60 16.56 29.99
C LEU A 675 -5.32 16.86 30.80
N GLY A 676 -5.51 17.50 31.96
CA GLY A 676 -4.44 17.91 32.88
C GLY A 676 -3.76 19.23 32.48
N ARG A 677 -3.36 19.41 31.22
CA ARG A 677 -2.72 20.65 30.72
C ARG A 677 -3.14 20.95 29.29
N LYS A 678 -3.24 22.24 28.96
CA LYS A 678 -3.52 22.71 27.60
C LYS A 678 -2.50 22.16 26.58
N GLY A 679 -3.00 21.57 25.50
CA GLY A 679 -2.20 20.91 24.47
C GLY A 679 -1.94 19.43 24.72
N ASN A 680 -2.44 18.85 25.81
CA ASN A 680 -2.43 17.40 26.02
C ASN A 680 -3.67 16.76 25.39
N MET A 681 -3.59 15.49 25.03
CA MET A 681 -4.71 14.72 24.50
C MET A 681 -4.61 13.26 24.91
N LEU A 682 -5.66 12.72 25.53
CA LEU A 682 -5.85 11.29 25.70
C LEU A 682 -6.74 10.78 24.58
N THR A 683 -6.28 9.74 23.89
CA THR A 683 -7.04 9.01 22.87
C THR A 683 -7.27 7.60 23.37
N VAL A 684 -8.53 7.17 23.35
CA VAL A 684 -8.92 5.79 23.68
C VAL A 684 -9.63 5.23 22.46
N SER A 685 -9.09 4.16 21.88
CA SER A 685 -9.69 3.51 20.71
C SER A 685 -9.99 2.06 21.03
N TYR A 686 -11.21 1.65 20.72
CA TYR A 686 -11.64 0.27 20.66
C TYR A 686 -11.91 -0.07 19.19
N ASP A 687 -11.36 -1.17 18.70
CA ASP A 687 -11.66 -1.67 17.36
C ASP A 687 -11.84 -3.19 17.35
N ASN A 688 -12.64 -3.68 16.41
CA ASN A 688 -12.93 -5.11 16.27
C ASN A 688 -12.88 -5.54 14.80
N GLN A 689 -12.59 -6.82 14.57
CA GLN A 689 -12.57 -7.41 13.25
C GLN A 689 -13.34 -8.73 13.25
N TYR A 690 -14.32 -8.83 12.35
CA TYR A 690 -15.09 -10.03 12.07
C TYR A 690 -14.67 -10.64 10.73
N LEU A 691 -14.48 -11.95 10.70
CA LEU A 691 -14.22 -12.73 9.50
C LEU A 691 -15.15 -13.94 9.51
N HIS A 692 -15.95 -14.07 8.46
CA HIS A 692 -16.80 -15.24 8.30
C HIS A 692 -16.01 -16.47 7.86
N ASN A 693 -16.50 -17.65 8.21
CA ASN A 693 -15.87 -18.91 7.82
C ASN A 693 -15.74 -19.07 6.29
N PHE A 694 -14.70 -19.78 5.85
CA PHE A 694 -14.46 -20.11 4.44
C PHE A 694 -13.60 -21.37 4.29
N THR A 695 -13.67 -22.05 3.13
CA THR A 695 -13.02 -23.35 2.91
C THR A 695 -11.64 -23.23 2.24
N TYR A 696 -10.72 -24.18 2.51
CA TYR A 696 -9.41 -24.27 1.82
C TYR A 696 -9.51 -24.83 0.41
N TYR A 697 -10.56 -25.61 0.14
CA TYR A 697 -10.82 -26.28 -1.13
C TYR A 697 -12.18 -25.87 -1.67
N SER A 698 -12.43 -26.20 -2.95
CA SER A 698 -13.76 -26.04 -3.53
C SER A 698 -14.77 -26.84 -2.72
N SER A 699 -15.86 -26.20 -2.30
CA SER A 699 -16.93 -26.79 -1.47
C SER A 699 -17.50 -28.09 -2.02
N ARG A 700 -17.43 -28.30 -3.34
CA ARG A 700 -17.94 -29.49 -4.01
C ARG A 700 -16.92 -30.62 -4.17
N ILE A 701 -15.62 -30.30 -4.14
CA ILE A 701 -14.52 -31.26 -4.39
C ILE A 701 -13.79 -31.64 -3.09
N GLY A 702 -13.71 -30.72 -2.13
CA GLY A 702 -13.05 -30.92 -0.85
C GLY A 702 -14.05 -30.99 0.30
N SER A 703 -14.46 -32.21 0.65
CA SER A 703 -14.91 -32.67 1.99
C SER A 703 -15.65 -31.64 2.88
N ASN A 704 -16.96 -31.81 3.03
CA ASN A 704 -17.83 -31.23 4.06
C ASN A 704 -17.52 -31.71 5.51
N LYS A 705 -16.24 -31.91 5.87
CA LYS A 705 -15.80 -32.29 7.23
C LYS A 705 -14.76 -31.28 7.73
N GLY A 706 -14.89 -30.89 9.01
CA GLY A 706 -14.39 -29.66 9.64
C GLY A 706 -12.89 -29.31 9.50
N ASP A 707 -12.03 -30.21 9.02
CA ASP A 707 -10.59 -29.97 8.89
C ASP A 707 -10.21 -28.97 7.80
N TYR A 708 -11.12 -28.68 6.86
CA TYR A 708 -10.82 -27.85 5.67
C TYR A 708 -11.48 -26.47 5.68
N VAL A 709 -11.85 -25.96 6.86
CA VAL A 709 -12.54 -24.69 7.04
C VAL A 709 -11.74 -23.78 7.97
N VAL A 710 -11.60 -22.51 7.58
CA VAL A 710 -11.23 -21.42 8.50
C VAL A 710 -12.49 -21.04 9.26
N PRO A 711 -12.52 -21.12 10.61
CA PRO A 711 -13.72 -20.82 11.38
C PRO A 711 -14.05 -19.32 11.36
N ASP A 712 -15.28 -19.01 11.80
CA ASP A 712 -15.69 -17.64 12.11
C ASP A 712 -14.79 -17.07 13.21
N GLN A 713 -14.37 -15.81 13.05
CA GLN A 713 -13.45 -15.13 13.97
C GLN A 713 -13.97 -13.74 14.31
N PHE A 714 -13.91 -13.38 15.59
CA PHE A 714 -14.26 -12.05 16.07
C PHE A 714 -13.23 -11.56 17.09
N SER A 715 -12.30 -10.73 16.62
CA SER A 715 -11.23 -10.19 17.44
C SER A 715 -11.54 -8.78 17.92
N HIS A 716 -11.03 -8.46 19.11
CA HIS A 716 -11.21 -7.16 19.73
C HIS A 716 -9.88 -6.57 20.20
N ASN A 717 -9.68 -5.29 19.94
CA ASN A 717 -8.48 -4.55 20.31
C ASN A 717 -8.86 -3.31 21.11
N ILE A 718 -7.99 -2.92 22.04
CA ILE A 718 -8.12 -1.67 22.79
C ILE A 718 -6.76 -0.97 22.86
N SER A 719 -6.77 0.35 22.72
CA SER A 719 -5.56 1.16 22.78
C SER A 719 -5.80 2.48 23.50
N PHE A 720 -4.78 2.90 24.23
CA PHE A 720 -4.70 4.14 24.98
C PHE A 720 -3.47 4.89 24.50
N SER A 721 -3.62 6.16 24.13
CA SER A 721 -2.50 7.01 23.74
C SER A 721 -2.62 8.36 24.42
N TYR A 722 -1.59 8.74 25.17
CA TYR A 722 -1.50 10.05 25.81
C TYR A 722 -0.43 10.89 25.14
N SER A 723 -0.88 11.99 24.56
CA SER A 723 -0.08 12.98 23.84
C SER A 723 0.12 14.22 24.71
N LEU A 724 1.36 14.66 24.87
CA LEU A 724 1.76 15.77 25.72
C LEU A 724 2.33 16.92 24.87
N GLN A 725 2.07 18.15 25.29
CA GLN A 725 2.63 19.36 24.68
C GLN A 725 2.46 19.43 23.15
N LYS A 726 1.23 19.23 22.66
CA LYS A 726 0.88 19.19 21.23
C LYS A 726 1.62 18.09 20.46
N GLY A 727 1.80 16.93 21.07
CA GLY A 727 2.39 15.75 20.42
C GLY A 727 3.91 15.68 20.42
N ARG A 728 4.60 16.51 21.22
CA ARG A 728 6.06 16.40 21.39
C ARG A 728 6.48 15.12 22.09
N TYR A 729 5.70 14.68 23.08
CA TYR A 729 5.91 13.43 23.78
C TYR A 729 4.63 12.62 23.72
N ASN A 730 4.72 11.33 23.39
CA ASN A 730 3.57 10.46 23.28
C ASN A 730 3.90 9.12 23.93
N VAL A 731 2.94 8.63 24.72
CA VAL A 731 2.99 7.32 25.37
C VAL A 731 1.74 6.56 24.96
N SER A 732 1.88 5.34 24.48
CA SER A 732 0.72 4.50 24.18
C SER A 732 0.86 3.09 24.71
N LEU A 733 -0.29 2.50 25.02
CA LEU A 733 -0.48 1.12 25.46
C LEU A 733 -1.58 0.50 24.60
N GLU A 734 -1.34 -0.69 24.09
CA GLU A 734 -2.26 -1.39 23.20
C GLU A 734 -2.36 -2.85 23.62
N CYS A 735 -3.60 -3.35 23.71
CA CYS A 735 -3.89 -4.77 23.87
C CYS A 735 -4.59 -5.24 22.60
N ARG A 736 -3.91 -6.10 21.84
CA ARG A 736 -4.45 -6.74 20.64
C ARG A 736 -5.10 -8.07 21.03
N ASN A 737 -6.22 -8.38 20.39
CA ASN A 737 -6.99 -9.61 20.62
C ASN A 737 -7.25 -9.86 22.12
N PHE A 738 -7.83 -8.89 22.83
CA PHE A 738 -7.94 -8.96 24.30
C PHE A 738 -8.85 -10.10 24.80
N THR A 739 -9.74 -10.60 23.95
CA THR A 739 -10.57 -11.79 24.18
C THR A 739 -9.83 -13.11 23.97
N ASP A 740 -8.59 -13.07 23.46
CA ASP A 740 -7.75 -14.24 23.15
C ASP A 740 -8.42 -15.20 22.14
N GLU A 741 -9.09 -14.64 21.12
CA GLU A 741 -9.74 -15.39 20.05
C GLU A 741 -8.70 -16.13 19.18
N LYS A 742 -9.03 -17.32 18.67
CA LYS A 742 -8.10 -18.06 17.81
C LYS A 742 -8.19 -17.55 16.37
N LEU A 743 -7.15 -16.87 15.91
CA LEU A 743 -7.15 -16.22 14.61
C LEU A 743 -6.36 -17.02 13.56
N TYR A 744 -6.91 -17.10 12.35
CA TYR A 744 -6.38 -17.85 11.20
C TYR A 744 -6.66 -17.09 9.90
N ASP A 745 -5.65 -16.93 9.03
CA ASP A 745 -5.83 -16.23 7.74
C ASP A 745 -5.53 -17.13 6.54
N ASN A 746 -4.38 -17.79 6.49
CA ASN A 746 -3.89 -18.54 5.33
C ASN A 746 -3.75 -20.03 5.68
N PHE A 747 -4.51 -20.91 5.02
CA PHE A 747 -4.39 -22.38 5.19
C PHE A 747 -4.36 -22.85 6.66
N SER A 748 -5.13 -22.17 7.53
CA SER A 748 -5.21 -22.45 8.97
C SER A 748 -3.91 -22.31 9.75
N LEU A 749 -2.98 -21.46 9.28
CA LEU A 749 -1.87 -20.99 10.10
C LEU A 749 -2.40 -20.08 11.22
N GLN A 750 -2.21 -20.52 12.46
CA GLN A 750 -2.66 -19.78 13.63
C GLN A 750 -1.77 -18.54 13.88
N LYS A 751 -2.41 -17.40 14.09
CA LYS A 751 -1.76 -16.13 14.45
C LYS A 751 -1.55 -16.05 15.96
N ALA A 752 -0.74 -15.07 16.39
CA ALA A 752 -0.59 -14.75 17.80
C ALA A 752 -1.96 -14.48 18.47
N GLY A 753 -2.11 -15.01 19.68
CA GLY A 753 -3.26 -14.74 20.55
C GLY A 753 -3.21 -13.33 21.14
N ARG A 754 -3.70 -13.17 22.37
CA ARG A 754 -3.66 -11.89 23.09
C ARG A 754 -2.24 -11.38 23.26
N ALA A 755 -2.02 -10.10 22.93
CA ALA A 755 -0.71 -9.47 22.99
C ALA A 755 -0.79 -8.02 23.49
N PHE A 756 0.20 -7.60 24.26
CA PHE A 756 0.31 -6.26 24.83
C PHE A 756 1.53 -5.54 24.28
N TYR A 757 1.38 -4.27 23.96
CA TYR A 757 2.44 -3.44 23.41
C TYR A 757 2.41 -2.06 24.06
N GLY A 758 3.59 -1.51 24.34
CA GLY A 758 3.78 -0.12 24.74
C GLY A 758 4.69 0.61 23.77
N LYS A 759 4.43 1.89 23.51
CA LYS A 759 5.28 2.75 22.66
C LYS A 759 5.53 4.10 23.30
N LEU A 760 6.77 4.55 23.19
CA LEU A 760 7.19 5.91 23.48
C LEU A 760 7.60 6.58 22.17
N ARG A 761 7.15 7.83 21.96
CA ARG A 761 7.52 8.63 20.80
C ARG A 761 7.83 10.06 21.20
N VAL A 762 8.91 10.60 20.63
CA VAL A 762 9.30 12.00 20.73
C VAL A 762 9.34 12.64 19.35
N CYS A 763 8.82 13.85 19.23
CA CYS A 763 8.80 14.59 17.97
C CYS A 763 9.19 16.05 18.21
N PHE A 764 10.26 16.49 17.53
CA PHE A 764 10.83 17.82 17.61
C PHE A 764 11.02 18.42 16.20
N GLY A 765 11.11 19.74 16.14
CA GLY A 765 11.20 20.50 14.90
C GLY A 765 10.08 21.53 14.77
N ASN A 766 10.30 22.52 13.91
CA ASN A 766 9.35 23.61 13.62
C ASN A 766 8.64 23.37 12.29
#